data_AF-A0A966H0A2-F1
#
_entry.id   AF-A0A966H0A2-F1
#
_cell.length_a   1.000
_cell.length_b   1.000
_cell.length_c   1.000
_cell.angle_alpha   90.00
_cell.angle_beta   90.00
_cell.angle_gamma   90.00
#
_symmetry.space_group_name_H-M   'P 1'
#
loop_
_entity.id
_entity.type
_entity.pdbx_description
1 polymer ?
#
loop_
_entity_poly.entity_id
_entity_poly.type
_entity_poly.pdbx_seq_one_letter_code
_entity_poly.pdbx_strand_id
1 'polypeptide(L)'
;MDFTGERFIPESIKDDFEIAVEHYQRYLSVIPLVKGKTVLDIACGEGYGSFILSEMAQQVVGVDIDEQSITLARKKYVDHASQKLSFLQGAMTDIPFPDNFFDVLVSFESLEHISGREQEIFLSEIKRVLKDDGIAIISTPNTETYSATLKQANPFHERELNEKEFTELLGSRFKCVAIYSQSFEICSLLLRMDGEVAGNLPVINWRKSVQLPLTPKYLIALAYDQLKSDFSDISSIALDTGKSFDDTMTAYRAANEEIEKLANWGRALDAEREANIEKINSLKKRLTEIGQKTTETQGSTINPADYSEIIHEVRQLKSEVRNFLSREGVNSDLLTSQLSQIKEKEREIFSLQNENAIYRQNVAEKAEEMKIAEMKLVALQDQLNFLNEMLVQRETALSNKNEEMENIRNQLLDAIAASESSEAQSKALVELTARNAMLSQELLSANLKLEEFERKMVEKDDNYFKLVTANAHAYERLELYKSNHSVRDTEIKEVHARSNLLESELAFANRKLKELQDELNRIYSSDGWRWLNRYYRFKGKYLQENSAQYRVLKRLIRGKSAQRDKDRQTVSALIKEQPNIGTDDTKGLDKFQLPIVFTEHSEPEVSIIIPVYNAFQINIECLYSIRENTNGVRYEVILADDASTDETKNISNYVKNITHLRSEKNLGFIGNCKKAAANARGKYIHFLNNDTIVKQGWLSSLVKLMDGDSSIGMSGSKLIYPDGRLQEAGGIIWSDGSGWNYGNGRDPDDPEFNYVKDVDYISGASILIRKEVWDKLGGFDEMYKPAYCEDSDFSFALRKSGYRVVYQPLSEVIHLEGYSHGTNEDITNKTAVKSYQLENNQKFQKKWNNELLQGQFPNGVEVFWARDRSRNKKSILVIDHYVPHIDRDAGSRTTFQYLRLFVKMGYNVKFIGDNFYRHEPYTTLLQQMGIEVLYGSYYANNWQAWLLEHASKFEFIYLNRPHITTKYLQFLKDNITTKLIYYGHDLHFWRELKRYEIDQDPAHLKESDRWKKLEFEIMGNVDLSLTPSEDEYKLMKSMDESINIQVMRPYIFDSFTETYPDPVNRKGIMFVGGFTHRPNVDAVNWFVEYIWPRVRQENPQAQFIIVGSNPPLEIQMIQAGGVILKGYISDEELESLYNTAKVVVVPLRFGAGVKGKTIEAMKYGVPIVSTSTGIEGLPGNIDFLHAFNDAEAFAKEIIDLLQNDNKWEKLSRMSIDYVREEFSEEKAMEILTKSLTSIQAK
;
A
#
# COMPACT_ATOMS: atom_id res chain seq x y z
N MET A 1 27.13 -29.25 8.43
CA MET A 1 28.46 -29.25 7.80
C MET A 1 28.97 -27.83 7.91
N ASP A 2 30.24 -27.60 8.20
CA ASP A 2 30.78 -26.24 8.25
C ASP A 2 31.08 -25.77 6.82
N PHE A 3 30.76 -24.51 6.50
CA PHE A 3 31.01 -23.94 5.17
C PHE A 3 32.51 -23.75 4.96
N THR A 4 33.10 -24.57 4.07
CA THR A 4 34.53 -24.55 3.74
C THR A 4 34.87 -23.64 2.56
N GLY A 5 33.86 -23.09 1.88
CA GLY A 5 34.02 -22.37 0.60
C GLY A 5 34.10 -23.28 -0.64
N GLU A 6 34.13 -24.60 -0.47
CA GLU A 6 34.16 -25.59 -1.56
C GLU A 6 32.75 -25.90 -2.10
N ARG A 7 31.72 -25.83 -1.26
CA ARG A 7 30.33 -26.21 -1.60
C ARG A 7 29.36 -25.15 -1.10
N PHE A 8 28.35 -24.84 -1.89
CA PHE A 8 27.27 -23.95 -1.47
C PHE A 8 26.36 -24.66 -0.46
N ILE A 9 26.21 -24.05 0.74
CA ILE A 9 25.35 -24.54 1.81
C ILE A 9 24.28 -23.46 2.09
N PRO A 10 23.01 -23.69 1.69
CA PRO A 10 21.96 -22.67 1.80
C PRO A 10 21.73 -22.10 3.21
N GLU A 11 22.00 -22.88 4.27
CA GLU A 11 21.69 -22.53 5.66
C GLU A 11 22.78 -21.73 6.38
N SER A 12 24.02 -21.76 5.87
CA SER A 12 25.19 -21.14 6.53
C SER A 12 25.49 -19.72 6.04
N ILE A 13 24.86 -19.27 4.95
CA ILE A 13 25.15 -17.99 4.31
C ILE A 13 24.04 -16.99 4.69
N LYS A 14 24.17 -16.37 5.86
CA LYS A 14 23.29 -15.25 6.28
C LYS A 14 23.79 -13.88 5.78
N ASP A 15 25.03 -13.82 5.32
CA ASP A 15 25.73 -12.56 5.03
C ASP A 15 26.20 -12.41 3.57
N ASP A 16 26.00 -13.40 2.68
CA ASP A 16 26.43 -13.35 1.26
C ASP A 16 25.26 -13.65 0.28
N PHE A 17 24.48 -12.60 0.03
CA PHE A 17 23.25 -12.61 -0.77
C PHE A 17 23.48 -12.93 -2.26
N GLU A 18 24.60 -12.50 -2.83
CA GLU A 18 24.91 -12.63 -4.25
C GLU A 18 25.03 -14.10 -4.67
N ILE A 19 25.83 -14.87 -3.92
CA ILE A 19 26.08 -16.29 -4.20
C ILE A 19 24.77 -17.09 -4.15
N ALA A 20 23.90 -16.80 -3.17
CA ALA A 20 22.62 -17.51 -3.05
C ALA A 20 21.71 -17.28 -4.27
N VAL A 21 21.58 -16.04 -4.73
CA VAL A 21 20.74 -15.70 -5.90
C VAL A 21 21.27 -16.34 -7.18
N GLU A 22 22.60 -16.35 -7.37
CA GLU A 22 23.25 -16.97 -8.55
C GLU A 22 22.96 -18.47 -8.65
N HIS A 23 23.10 -19.20 -7.54
CA HIS A 23 22.82 -20.65 -7.48
C HIS A 23 21.33 -20.97 -7.69
N TYR A 24 20.41 -20.24 -7.03
CA TYR A 24 18.98 -20.48 -7.21
C TYR A 24 18.51 -20.18 -8.63
N GLN A 25 19.01 -19.11 -9.26
CA GLN A 25 18.64 -18.77 -10.63
C GLN A 25 18.99 -19.88 -11.62
N ARG A 26 20.17 -20.52 -11.51
CA ARG A 26 20.60 -21.60 -12.41
C ARG A 26 19.69 -22.82 -12.35
N TYR A 27 19.26 -23.23 -11.15
CA TYR A 27 18.33 -24.34 -11.01
C TYR A 27 16.89 -23.98 -11.42
N LEU A 28 16.42 -22.77 -11.11
CA LEU A 28 15.07 -22.33 -11.49
C LEU A 28 14.93 -22.09 -13.00
N SER A 29 15.97 -21.62 -13.68
CA SER A 29 15.93 -21.31 -15.12
C SER A 29 15.81 -22.54 -16.01
N VAL A 30 16.27 -23.70 -15.53
CA VAL A 30 16.25 -24.97 -16.28
C VAL A 30 15.00 -25.82 -16.00
N ILE A 31 14.12 -25.39 -15.08
CA ILE A 31 12.84 -26.06 -14.77
C ILE A 31 12.01 -26.41 -16.03
N PRO A 32 11.84 -25.50 -17.01
CA PRO A 32 11.06 -25.79 -18.21
C PRO A 32 11.60 -26.97 -19.03
N LEU A 33 12.92 -27.19 -19.00
CA LEU A 33 13.59 -28.26 -19.76
C LEU A 33 13.50 -29.62 -19.07
N VAL A 34 13.34 -29.63 -17.75
CA VAL A 34 13.25 -30.86 -16.96
C VAL A 34 11.82 -31.37 -16.77
N LYS A 35 10.81 -30.58 -17.13
CA LYS A 35 9.40 -30.91 -16.90
C LYS A 35 9.02 -32.27 -17.50
N GLY A 36 8.61 -33.21 -16.65
CA GLY A 36 8.22 -34.57 -17.06
C GLY A 36 9.37 -35.42 -17.62
N LYS A 37 10.64 -35.05 -17.36
CA LYS A 37 11.84 -35.76 -17.82
C LYS A 37 12.51 -36.54 -16.69
N THR A 38 13.33 -37.52 -17.06
CA THR A 38 14.24 -38.20 -16.14
C THR A 38 15.58 -37.45 -16.12
N VAL A 39 15.95 -36.91 -14.96
CA VAL A 39 17.03 -35.94 -14.80
C VAL A 39 18.14 -36.50 -13.91
N LEU A 40 19.38 -36.28 -14.31
CA LEU A 40 20.56 -36.46 -13.47
C LEU A 40 21.09 -35.08 -13.05
N ASP A 41 21.25 -34.87 -11.75
CA ASP A 41 21.97 -33.72 -11.17
C ASP A 41 23.29 -34.25 -10.60
N ILE A 42 24.38 -34.08 -11.35
CA ILE A 42 25.71 -34.62 -11.02
C ILE A 42 26.57 -33.53 -10.37
N ALA A 43 27.29 -33.88 -9.29
CA ALA A 43 27.87 -32.96 -8.31
C ALA A 43 26.79 -32.15 -7.54
N CYS A 44 25.79 -32.83 -7.00
CA CYS A 44 24.61 -32.18 -6.41
C CYS A 44 24.82 -31.56 -5.02
N GLY A 45 25.97 -31.78 -4.37
CA GLY A 45 26.27 -31.28 -3.02
C GLY A 45 25.24 -31.73 -1.99
N GLU A 46 24.70 -30.78 -1.19
CA GLU A 46 23.65 -31.07 -0.20
C GLU A 46 22.26 -31.34 -0.82
N GLY A 47 22.10 -31.29 -2.15
CA GLY A 47 20.90 -31.76 -2.85
C GLY A 47 19.75 -30.76 -2.97
N TYR A 48 19.94 -29.48 -2.63
CA TYR A 48 18.89 -28.45 -2.75
C TYR A 48 18.48 -28.20 -4.22
N GLY A 49 19.43 -28.25 -5.15
CA GLY A 49 19.18 -28.15 -6.58
C GLY A 49 18.37 -29.33 -7.10
N SER A 50 18.77 -30.55 -6.73
CA SER A 50 18.03 -31.77 -7.06
C SER A 50 16.59 -31.73 -6.54
N PHE A 51 16.38 -31.19 -5.33
CA PHE A 51 15.06 -30.96 -4.78
C PHE A 51 14.23 -29.99 -5.63
N ILE A 52 14.78 -28.84 -6.03
CA ILE A 52 14.12 -27.87 -6.93
C ILE A 52 13.69 -28.52 -8.25
N LEU A 53 14.58 -29.31 -8.87
CA LEU A 53 14.29 -29.98 -10.14
C LEU A 53 13.19 -31.04 -9.99
N SER A 54 13.12 -31.71 -8.84
CA SER A 54 12.18 -32.81 -8.58
C SER A 54 10.71 -32.41 -8.53
N GLU A 55 10.45 -31.12 -8.35
CA GLU A 55 9.11 -30.53 -8.35
C GLU A 55 8.40 -30.70 -9.70
N MET A 56 9.15 -30.57 -10.81
CA MET A 56 8.59 -30.59 -12.17
C MET A 56 9.08 -31.79 -13.00
N ALA A 57 10.21 -32.39 -12.63
CA ALA A 57 10.73 -33.58 -13.29
C ALA A 57 9.88 -34.83 -13.01
N GLN A 58 9.96 -35.80 -13.92
CA GLN A 58 9.37 -37.12 -13.70
C GLN A 58 10.16 -37.87 -12.62
N GLN A 59 11.49 -37.79 -12.70
CA GLN A 59 12.41 -38.36 -11.72
C GLN A 59 13.72 -37.55 -11.74
N VAL A 60 14.31 -37.35 -10.57
CA VAL A 60 15.62 -36.73 -10.37
C VAL A 60 16.50 -37.64 -9.54
N VAL A 61 17.72 -37.84 -10.01
CA VAL A 61 18.78 -38.47 -9.24
C VAL A 61 19.86 -37.43 -8.98
N GLY A 62 20.08 -37.08 -7.71
CA GLY A 62 21.26 -36.32 -7.29
C GLY A 62 22.44 -37.25 -7.04
N VAL A 63 23.59 -36.97 -7.66
CA VAL A 63 24.81 -37.76 -7.49
C VAL A 63 25.96 -36.86 -7.06
N ASP A 64 26.67 -37.26 -6.01
CA ASP A 64 27.86 -36.57 -5.52
C ASP A 64 28.90 -37.59 -5.04
N ILE A 65 30.18 -37.22 -5.09
CA ILE A 65 31.29 -38.08 -4.68
C ILE A 65 31.39 -38.18 -3.15
N ASP A 66 30.96 -37.14 -2.43
CA ASP A 66 31.05 -37.05 -0.98
C ASP A 66 29.88 -37.77 -0.29
N GLU A 67 30.20 -38.83 0.45
CA GLU A 67 29.22 -39.65 1.17
C GLU A 67 28.49 -38.86 2.27
N GLN A 68 29.16 -37.88 2.89
CA GLN A 68 28.55 -37.06 3.94
C GLN A 68 27.46 -36.14 3.38
N SER A 69 27.73 -35.48 2.25
CA SER A 69 26.78 -34.63 1.52
C SER A 69 25.55 -35.42 1.08
N ILE A 70 25.73 -36.63 0.52
CA ILE A 70 24.62 -37.51 0.14
C ILE A 70 23.83 -37.98 1.36
N THR A 71 24.49 -38.30 2.47
CA THR A 71 23.82 -38.70 3.71
C THR A 71 22.99 -37.55 4.27
N LEU A 72 23.52 -36.33 4.23
CA LEU A 72 22.81 -35.13 4.66
C LEU A 72 21.63 -34.82 3.74
N ALA A 73 21.80 -34.87 2.41
CA ALA A 73 20.75 -34.67 1.43
C ALA A 73 19.58 -35.64 1.64
N ARG A 74 19.88 -36.94 1.82
CA ARG A 74 18.87 -37.97 2.13
C ARG A 74 18.12 -37.68 3.43
N LYS A 75 18.82 -37.18 4.46
CA LYS A 75 18.21 -36.83 5.75
C LYS A 75 17.37 -35.56 5.69
N LYS A 76 17.85 -34.55 4.97
CA LYS A 76 17.24 -33.21 4.87
C LYS A 76 15.96 -33.23 4.04
N TYR A 77 15.99 -33.97 2.93
CA TYR A 77 14.85 -34.09 2.03
C TYR A 77 14.09 -35.42 2.23
N VAL A 78 14.14 -36.01 3.42
CA VAL A 78 13.57 -37.35 3.69
C VAL A 78 12.05 -37.41 3.51
N ASP A 79 11.34 -36.31 3.81
CA ASP A 79 9.88 -36.19 3.63
C ASP A 79 9.50 -35.89 2.16
N HIS A 80 10.45 -35.40 1.37
CA HIS A 80 10.34 -35.12 -0.07
C HIS A 80 10.95 -36.22 -0.96
N ALA A 81 11.60 -37.22 -0.34
CA ALA A 81 12.04 -38.48 -0.95
C ALA A 81 10.81 -39.34 -1.29
N SER A 82 9.92 -38.75 -2.07
CA SER A 82 8.88 -39.41 -2.84
C SER A 82 9.53 -40.26 -3.94
N GLN A 83 8.74 -41.07 -4.64
CA GLN A 83 9.20 -41.92 -5.76
C GLN A 83 9.98 -41.18 -6.88
N LYS A 84 10.05 -39.84 -6.84
CA LYS A 84 10.65 -38.99 -7.86
C LYS A 84 12.04 -38.45 -7.53
N LEU A 85 12.48 -38.41 -6.27
CA LEU A 85 13.81 -37.87 -5.90
C LEU A 85 14.65 -38.93 -5.19
N SER A 86 15.87 -39.14 -5.67
CA SER A 86 16.82 -40.05 -5.04
C SER A 86 18.22 -39.47 -5.05
N PHE A 87 19.03 -39.87 -4.07
CA PHE A 87 20.42 -39.43 -3.95
C PHE A 87 21.35 -40.65 -3.92
N LEU A 88 22.45 -40.61 -4.67
CA LEU A 88 23.41 -41.71 -4.80
C LEU A 88 24.84 -41.19 -4.72
N GLN A 89 25.71 -41.93 -4.03
CA GLN A 89 27.14 -41.63 -4.06
C GLN A 89 27.74 -42.17 -5.37
N GLY A 90 28.47 -41.34 -6.11
CA GLY A 90 29.09 -41.74 -7.37
C GLY A 90 30.08 -40.70 -7.88
N ALA A 91 31.04 -41.14 -8.69
CA ALA A 91 32.00 -40.25 -9.32
C ALA A 91 31.45 -39.73 -10.66
N MET A 92 31.68 -38.46 -10.97
CA MET A 92 31.30 -37.90 -12.27
C MET A 92 32.08 -38.52 -13.44
N THR A 93 33.26 -39.07 -13.20
CA THR A 93 34.08 -39.78 -14.20
C THR A 93 33.70 -41.25 -14.40
N ASP A 94 32.75 -41.77 -13.61
CA ASP A 94 32.19 -43.13 -13.71
C ASP A 94 30.74 -43.08 -13.20
N ILE A 95 29.84 -42.53 -14.01
CA ILE A 95 28.46 -42.25 -13.62
C ILE A 95 27.73 -43.59 -13.46
N PRO A 96 27.20 -43.93 -12.27
CA PRO A 96 26.71 -45.28 -11.94
C PRO A 96 25.32 -45.59 -12.52
N PHE A 97 25.11 -45.30 -13.80
CA PHE A 97 23.87 -45.50 -14.53
C PHE A 97 24.12 -46.13 -15.91
N PRO A 98 23.14 -46.89 -16.45
CA PRO A 98 23.23 -47.45 -17.79
C PRO A 98 23.34 -46.38 -18.88
N ASP A 99 23.80 -46.79 -20.05
CA ASP A 99 23.83 -45.94 -21.24
C ASP A 99 22.41 -45.51 -21.64
N ASN A 100 22.26 -44.31 -22.21
CA ASN A 100 20.98 -43.77 -22.72
C ASN A 100 19.83 -43.74 -21.70
N PHE A 101 20.13 -43.42 -20.44
CA PHE A 101 19.16 -43.47 -19.36
C PHE A 101 18.45 -42.13 -19.14
N PHE A 102 19.19 -41.02 -19.13
CA PHE A 102 18.67 -39.70 -18.76
C PHE A 102 18.23 -38.89 -19.97
N ASP A 103 17.14 -38.15 -19.81
CA ASP A 103 16.65 -37.17 -20.79
C ASP A 103 17.41 -35.84 -20.66
N VAL A 104 17.75 -35.45 -19.43
CA VAL A 104 18.46 -34.20 -19.11
C VAL A 104 19.53 -34.49 -18.06
N LEU A 105 20.71 -33.90 -18.23
CA LEU A 105 21.77 -33.91 -17.24
C LEU A 105 22.10 -32.47 -16.85
N VAL A 106 22.14 -32.18 -15.56
CA VAL A 106 22.49 -30.88 -14.98
C VAL A 106 23.77 -31.04 -14.16
N SER A 107 24.71 -30.12 -14.34
CA SER A 107 26.00 -30.12 -13.65
C SER A 107 26.48 -28.68 -13.49
N PHE A 108 26.30 -28.08 -12.31
CA PHE A 108 26.69 -26.69 -12.09
C PHE A 108 27.93 -26.59 -11.21
N GLU A 109 28.93 -25.82 -11.68
CA GLU A 109 30.17 -25.52 -10.93
C GLU A 109 30.92 -26.78 -10.48
N SER A 110 31.13 -27.69 -11.43
CA SER A 110 31.77 -28.98 -11.21
C SER A 110 32.97 -29.24 -12.12
N LEU A 111 33.07 -28.54 -13.26
CA LEU A 111 34.10 -28.79 -14.27
C LEU A 111 35.46 -28.22 -13.87
N GLU A 112 35.45 -27.12 -13.14
CA GLU A 112 36.60 -26.40 -12.63
C GLU A 112 37.37 -27.17 -11.57
N HIS A 113 36.72 -28.12 -10.90
CA HIS A 113 37.27 -28.92 -9.81
C HIS A 113 38.05 -30.16 -10.26
N ILE A 114 38.14 -30.42 -11.57
CA ILE A 114 38.76 -31.63 -12.11
C ILE A 114 39.79 -31.33 -13.19
N SER A 115 40.78 -32.21 -13.34
CA SER A 115 41.87 -32.06 -14.32
C SER A 115 41.35 -32.06 -15.76
N GLY A 116 42.13 -31.50 -16.69
CA GLY A 116 41.75 -31.49 -18.11
C GLY A 116 41.53 -32.87 -18.74
N ARG A 117 42.17 -33.92 -18.19
CA ARG A 117 41.94 -35.31 -18.61
C ARG A 117 40.61 -35.83 -18.07
N GLU A 118 40.25 -35.47 -16.85
CA GLU A 118 38.99 -35.88 -16.22
C GLU A 118 37.79 -35.14 -16.83
N GLN A 119 37.96 -33.89 -17.28
CA GLN A 119 36.93 -33.17 -18.05
C GLN A 119 36.52 -33.94 -19.31
N GLU A 120 37.48 -34.50 -20.06
CA GLU A 120 37.22 -35.33 -21.24
C GLU A 120 36.51 -36.65 -20.92
N ILE A 121 36.89 -37.28 -19.79
CA ILE A 121 36.24 -38.50 -19.30
C ILE A 121 34.82 -38.20 -18.88
N PHE A 122 34.60 -37.11 -18.13
CA PHE A 122 33.28 -36.69 -17.69
C PHE A 122 32.36 -36.39 -18.86
N LEU A 123 32.82 -35.69 -19.90
CA LEU A 123 32.01 -35.46 -21.09
C LEU A 123 31.67 -36.74 -21.86
N SER A 124 32.58 -37.71 -21.86
CA SER A 124 32.31 -39.04 -22.42
C SER A 124 31.23 -39.77 -21.62
N GLU A 125 31.26 -39.65 -20.29
CA GLU A 125 30.25 -40.21 -19.40
C GLU A 125 28.89 -39.52 -19.54
N ILE A 126 28.84 -38.19 -19.60
CA ILE A 126 27.63 -37.41 -19.90
C ILE A 126 27.02 -37.91 -21.20
N LYS A 127 27.84 -38.07 -22.25
CA LYS A 127 27.38 -38.53 -23.55
C LYS A 127 26.86 -39.97 -23.52
N ARG A 128 27.47 -40.82 -22.69
CA ARG A 128 27.07 -42.22 -22.51
C ARG A 128 25.71 -42.33 -21.83
N VAL A 129 25.49 -41.57 -20.75
CA VAL A 129 24.26 -41.71 -19.92
C VAL A 129 23.08 -40.91 -20.46
N LEU A 130 23.30 -39.89 -21.28
CA LEU A 130 22.24 -39.18 -21.99
C LEU A 130 21.68 -40.02 -23.14
N LYS A 131 20.36 -39.93 -23.36
CA LYS A 131 19.72 -40.44 -24.58
C LYS A 131 20.23 -39.70 -25.82
N ASP A 132 20.06 -40.31 -26.99
CA ASP A 132 20.42 -39.70 -28.29
C ASP A 132 19.84 -38.29 -28.51
N ASP A 133 18.65 -38.04 -27.94
CA ASP A 133 17.92 -36.77 -27.98
C ASP A 133 17.97 -36.01 -26.63
N GLY A 134 18.90 -36.39 -25.76
CA GLY A 134 19.12 -35.81 -24.44
C GLY A 134 19.91 -34.51 -24.46
N ILE A 135 19.79 -33.74 -23.37
CA ILE A 135 20.41 -32.42 -23.23
C ILE A 135 21.32 -32.41 -22.00
N ALA A 136 22.57 -31.99 -22.17
CA ALA A 136 23.48 -31.65 -21.07
C ALA A 136 23.39 -30.15 -20.78
N ILE A 137 23.26 -29.79 -19.50
CA ILE A 137 23.26 -28.42 -19.01
C ILE A 137 24.40 -28.28 -18.00
N ILE A 138 25.42 -27.50 -18.36
CA ILE A 138 26.67 -27.47 -17.60
C ILE A 138 27.07 -26.02 -17.34
N SER A 139 27.52 -25.68 -16.12
CA SER A 139 28.12 -24.37 -15.85
C SER A 139 29.56 -24.44 -15.38
N THR A 140 30.31 -23.38 -15.67
CA THR A 140 31.69 -23.15 -15.18
C THR A 140 31.88 -21.65 -14.91
N PRO A 141 32.69 -21.25 -13.92
CA PRO A 141 33.16 -19.87 -13.80
C PRO A 141 33.92 -19.47 -15.06
N ASN A 142 33.78 -18.20 -15.46
CA ASN A 142 34.53 -17.66 -16.59
C ASN A 142 35.88 -17.12 -16.12
N THR A 143 36.98 -17.76 -16.53
CA THR A 143 38.33 -17.35 -16.12
C THR A 143 38.64 -15.87 -16.42
N GLU A 144 38.07 -15.30 -17.49
CA GLU A 144 38.34 -13.92 -17.90
C GLU A 144 37.76 -12.86 -16.94
N THR A 145 36.78 -13.22 -16.11
CA THR A 145 36.05 -12.30 -15.23
C THR A 145 36.09 -12.77 -13.78
N TYR A 146 35.80 -14.05 -13.51
CA TYR A 146 35.74 -14.63 -12.16
C TYR A 146 37.12 -14.55 -11.47
N SER A 147 38.15 -15.07 -12.13
CA SER A 147 39.51 -15.12 -11.59
C SER A 147 40.31 -13.82 -11.77
N ALA A 148 39.87 -12.94 -12.66
CA ALA A 148 40.45 -11.59 -12.81
C ALA A 148 40.00 -10.63 -11.69
N THR A 149 38.83 -10.87 -11.09
CA THR A 149 38.23 -9.99 -10.06
C THR A 149 38.56 -10.44 -8.63
N LEU A 150 38.82 -11.75 -8.42
CA LEU A 150 39.23 -12.32 -7.14
C LEU A 150 40.76 -12.24 -6.97
N LYS A 151 41.23 -11.53 -5.93
CA LYS A 151 42.68 -11.37 -5.62
C LYS A 151 43.39 -12.67 -5.18
N GLN A 152 42.68 -13.80 -5.06
CA GLN A 152 43.25 -15.13 -4.81
C GLN A 152 42.52 -16.19 -5.66
N ALA A 153 43.27 -17.11 -6.26
CA ALA A 153 42.70 -18.27 -6.97
C ALA A 153 41.92 -19.14 -5.96
N ASN A 154 40.72 -19.59 -6.32
CA ASN A 154 39.97 -20.53 -5.50
C ASN A 154 40.82 -21.82 -5.34
N PRO A 155 41.25 -22.19 -4.12
CA PRO A 155 42.17 -23.31 -3.91
C PRO A 155 41.57 -24.66 -4.31
N PHE A 156 40.26 -24.72 -4.56
CA PHE A 156 39.55 -25.92 -4.97
C PHE A 156 39.36 -26.04 -6.49
N HIS A 157 39.70 -25.00 -7.28
CA HIS A 157 39.64 -25.06 -8.75
C HIS A 157 40.95 -25.62 -9.30
N GLU A 158 40.89 -26.77 -9.94
CA GLU A 158 42.02 -27.39 -10.63
C GLU A 158 42.20 -26.83 -12.05
N ARG A 159 41.10 -26.59 -12.78
CA ARG A 159 41.14 -26.04 -14.14
C ARG A 159 39.87 -25.30 -14.55
N GLU A 160 39.91 -23.98 -14.52
CA GLU A 160 38.87 -23.12 -15.09
C GLU A 160 39.01 -22.98 -16.62
N LEU A 161 37.93 -22.58 -17.28
CA LEU A 161 37.86 -22.42 -18.74
C LEU A 161 37.30 -21.03 -19.08
N ASN A 162 37.85 -20.39 -20.12
CA ASN A 162 37.17 -19.27 -20.77
C ASN A 162 36.08 -19.75 -21.74
N GLU A 163 35.28 -18.83 -22.28
CA GLU A 163 34.16 -19.15 -23.19
C GLU A 163 34.58 -20.00 -24.39
N LYS A 164 35.74 -19.68 -24.97
CA LYS A 164 36.25 -20.38 -26.14
C LYS A 164 36.65 -21.81 -25.80
N GLU A 165 37.42 -21.99 -24.73
CA GLU A 165 37.86 -23.31 -24.27
C GLU A 165 36.68 -24.18 -23.84
N PHE A 166 35.68 -23.60 -23.17
CA PHE A 166 34.47 -24.30 -22.75
C PHE A 166 33.63 -24.74 -23.96
N THR A 167 33.45 -23.87 -24.95
CA THR A 167 32.73 -24.18 -26.19
C THR A 167 33.45 -25.24 -27.02
N GLU A 168 34.78 -25.14 -27.16
CA GLU A 168 35.59 -26.14 -27.88
C GLU A 168 35.54 -27.51 -27.20
N LEU A 169 35.65 -27.54 -25.87
CA LEU A 169 35.57 -28.77 -25.08
C LEU A 169 34.22 -29.47 -25.26
N LEU A 170 33.10 -28.75 -25.17
CA LEU A 170 31.76 -29.32 -25.39
C LEU A 170 31.50 -29.69 -26.85
N GLY A 171 31.96 -28.86 -27.79
CA GLY A 171 31.83 -29.09 -29.23
C GLY A 171 32.59 -30.32 -29.74
N SER A 172 33.53 -30.85 -28.94
CA SER A 172 34.21 -32.11 -29.24
C SER A 172 33.29 -33.34 -29.15
N ARG A 173 32.18 -33.26 -28.38
CA ARG A 173 31.25 -34.37 -28.11
C ARG A 173 29.81 -34.13 -28.52
N PHE A 174 29.40 -32.87 -28.64
CA PHE A 174 28.03 -32.48 -29.00
C PHE A 174 28.00 -31.71 -30.31
N LYS A 175 26.98 -31.96 -31.14
CA LYS A 175 26.83 -31.26 -32.43
C LYS A 175 26.40 -29.81 -32.27
N CYS A 176 25.67 -29.51 -31.21
CA CYS A 176 25.14 -28.18 -30.92
C CYS A 176 25.47 -27.82 -29.48
N VAL A 177 26.02 -26.62 -29.29
CA VAL A 177 26.32 -26.03 -27.99
C VAL A 177 25.78 -24.60 -28.01
N ALA A 178 24.88 -24.29 -27.08
CA ALA A 178 24.38 -22.95 -26.86
C ALA A 178 24.96 -22.43 -25.53
N ILE A 179 25.66 -21.30 -25.58
CA ILE A 179 26.29 -20.69 -24.40
C ILE A 179 25.44 -19.51 -23.91
N TYR A 180 25.26 -19.46 -22.60
CA TYR A 180 24.57 -18.44 -21.84
C TYR A 180 25.54 -17.84 -20.82
N SER A 181 25.38 -16.54 -20.56
CA SER A 181 26.12 -15.82 -19.54
C SER A 181 25.26 -15.54 -18.31
N GLN A 182 25.82 -15.74 -17.12
CA GLN A 182 25.24 -15.22 -15.87
C GLN A 182 26.12 -14.11 -15.29
N SER A 183 25.48 -13.00 -14.93
CA SER A 183 26.06 -11.84 -14.24
C SER A 183 25.09 -11.37 -13.16
N PHE A 184 25.61 -10.97 -12.00
CA PHE A 184 24.80 -10.41 -10.93
C PHE A 184 24.75 -8.88 -11.02
N GLU A 185 23.55 -8.31 -11.09
CA GLU A 185 23.34 -6.88 -11.23
C GLU A 185 22.21 -6.40 -10.32
N ILE A 186 22.43 -5.27 -9.63
CA ILE A 186 21.40 -4.65 -8.79
C ILE A 186 20.54 -3.75 -9.68
N CYS A 187 19.27 -4.09 -9.85
CA CYS A 187 18.32 -3.32 -10.66
C CYS A 187 17.28 -2.57 -9.81
N SER A 188 16.81 -1.41 -10.30
CA SER A 188 15.71 -0.64 -9.72
C SER A 188 14.52 -0.67 -10.68
N LEU A 189 13.37 -1.16 -10.21
CA LEU A 189 12.19 -1.40 -11.02
C LEU A 189 11.12 -0.34 -10.78
N LEU A 190 10.67 0.32 -11.84
CA LEU A 190 9.62 1.36 -11.79
C LEU A 190 8.46 0.96 -12.71
N LEU A 191 7.31 0.61 -12.12
CA LEU A 191 6.13 0.11 -12.84
C LEU A 191 4.90 0.99 -12.58
N ARG A 192 4.04 1.10 -13.59
CA ARG A 192 2.73 1.77 -13.48
C ARG A 192 1.71 0.77 -12.94
N MET A 193 0.97 1.10 -11.88
CA MET A 193 0.13 0.13 -11.15
C MET A 193 -1.27 -0.12 -11.75
N ASP A 194 -1.64 0.57 -12.83
CA ASP A 194 -3.00 0.62 -13.40
C ASP A 194 -3.09 0.22 -14.89
N GLY A 195 -2.11 -0.51 -15.44
CA GLY A 195 -2.13 -0.92 -16.85
C GLY A 195 -1.53 -2.30 -17.10
N GLU A 196 -2.09 -3.03 -18.07
CA GLU A 196 -1.36 -4.10 -18.75
C GLU A 196 -0.04 -3.52 -19.28
N VAL A 197 1.09 -4.13 -18.88
CA VAL A 197 2.39 -3.79 -19.46
C VAL A 197 2.40 -4.29 -20.91
N ALA A 198 1.98 -3.44 -21.84
CA ALA A 198 2.06 -3.74 -23.26
C ALA A 198 3.51 -3.52 -23.75
N GLY A 199 4.33 -4.56 -23.67
CA GLY A 199 5.66 -4.64 -24.31
C GLY A 199 6.87 -4.59 -23.38
N ASN A 200 8.07 -4.72 -23.97
CA ASN A 200 9.35 -4.77 -23.26
C ASN A 200 9.61 -3.49 -22.42
N LEU A 201 9.94 -3.66 -21.14
CA LEU A 201 10.31 -2.57 -20.24
C LEU A 201 11.64 -1.93 -20.69
N PRO A 202 11.73 -0.59 -20.80
CA PRO A 202 13.00 0.06 -21.09
C PRO A 202 13.96 -0.05 -19.89
N VAL A 203 15.11 -0.69 -20.10
CA VAL A 203 16.20 -0.74 -19.10
C VAL A 203 16.96 0.59 -19.13
N ILE A 204 16.87 1.37 -18.05
CA ILE A 204 17.59 2.63 -17.93
C ILE A 204 18.94 2.35 -17.24
N ASN A 205 20.02 2.34 -18.03
CA ASN A 205 21.38 2.27 -17.50
C ASN A 205 21.88 3.70 -17.20
N TRP A 206 22.02 4.04 -15.92
CA TRP A 206 22.44 5.36 -15.46
C TRP A 206 23.94 5.64 -15.70
N ARG A 207 24.73 4.60 -15.99
CA ARG A 207 26.14 4.72 -16.41
C ARG A 207 26.20 4.73 -17.94
N LYS A 208 26.69 5.83 -18.54
CA LYS A 208 26.91 5.91 -20.00
C LYS A 208 27.85 4.78 -20.46
N SER A 209 27.39 4.05 -21.48
CA SER A 209 28.06 2.97 -22.22
C SER A 209 28.54 1.75 -21.42
N VAL A 210 27.61 0.83 -21.14
CA VAL A 210 27.95 -0.59 -21.06
C VAL A 210 27.03 -1.33 -22.02
N GLN A 211 27.60 -2.09 -22.97
CA GLN A 211 26.84 -3.00 -23.81
C GLN A 211 26.40 -4.18 -22.96
N LEU A 212 25.09 -4.48 -22.97
CA LEU A 212 24.61 -5.76 -22.45
C LEU A 212 24.95 -6.88 -23.45
N PRO A 213 25.31 -8.09 -22.97
CA PRO A 213 25.43 -8.46 -21.56
C PRO A 213 26.70 -7.89 -20.90
N LEU A 214 26.60 -7.62 -19.60
CA LEU A 214 27.73 -7.23 -18.73
C LEU A 214 28.76 -8.37 -18.63
N THR A 215 29.97 -8.08 -18.14
CA THR A 215 31.08 -9.05 -18.03
C THR A 215 30.62 -10.35 -17.36
N PRO A 216 30.53 -11.48 -18.08
CA PRO A 216 29.84 -12.66 -17.61
C PRO A 216 30.67 -13.41 -16.57
N LYS A 217 30.16 -13.57 -15.36
CA LYS A 217 30.85 -14.20 -14.22
C LYS A 217 30.84 -15.73 -14.33
N TYR A 218 29.72 -16.31 -14.76
CA TYR A 218 29.58 -17.73 -15.07
C TYR A 218 29.10 -17.96 -16.50
N LEU A 219 29.55 -19.07 -17.08
CA LEU A 219 29.11 -19.58 -18.37
C LEU A 219 28.21 -20.79 -18.13
N ILE A 220 27.09 -20.86 -18.83
CA ILE A 220 26.15 -21.98 -18.79
C ILE A 220 25.96 -22.49 -20.22
N ALA A 221 26.19 -23.77 -20.46
CA ALA A 221 26.07 -24.38 -21.76
C ALA A 221 24.91 -25.38 -21.81
N LEU A 222 24.13 -25.32 -22.89
CA LEU A 222 23.22 -26.39 -23.30
C LEU A 222 23.85 -27.13 -24.47
N ALA A 223 24.21 -28.40 -24.26
CA ALA A 223 24.87 -29.23 -25.26
C ALA A 223 24.00 -30.43 -25.64
N TYR A 224 23.78 -30.64 -26.94
CA TYR A 224 22.88 -31.67 -27.48
C TYR A 224 23.23 -32.01 -28.94
N ASP A 225 22.73 -33.14 -29.44
CA ASP A 225 22.96 -33.57 -30.84
C ASP A 225 21.82 -33.25 -31.80
N GLN A 226 20.59 -33.14 -31.28
CA GLN A 226 19.39 -32.85 -32.06
C GLN A 226 18.52 -31.84 -31.30
N LEU A 227 18.17 -30.74 -31.96
CA LEU A 227 17.27 -29.73 -31.41
C LEU A 227 15.85 -30.30 -31.36
N LYS A 228 15.24 -30.38 -30.17
CA LYS A 228 13.82 -30.74 -30.03
C LYS A 228 12.92 -29.58 -30.47
N SER A 229 11.76 -29.91 -31.03
CA SER A 229 10.73 -28.94 -31.45
C SER A 229 10.18 -28.05 -30.32
N ASP A 230 10.39 -28.51 -29.09
CA ASP A 230 9.83 -28.03 -27.83
C ASP A 230 10.93 -27.35 -26.96
N PHE A 231 11.96 -26.82 -27.61
CA PHE A 231 13.07 -26.09 -26.97
C PHE A 231 12.57 -24.79 -26.33
N SER A 232 12.74 -24.66 -25.01
CA SER A 232 12.42 -23.45 -24.24
C SER A 232 13.70 -22.71 -23.89
N ASP A 233 13.72 -21.39 -24.09
CA ASP A 233 14.87 -20.55 -23.71
C ASP A 233 15.00 -20.49 -22.18
N ILE A 234 16.24 -20.52 -21.66
CA ILE A 234 16.56 -20.45 -20.23
C ILE A 234 16.99 -19.04 -19.79
N SER A 235 16.99 -18.08 -20.72
CA SER A 235 17.20 -16.65 -20.42
C SER A 235 16.23 -16.18 -19.33
N SER A 236 16.75 -15.76 -18.17
CA SER A 236 15.94 -15.45 -16.99
C SER A 236 16.55 -14.33 -16.16
N ILE A 237 15.73 -13.64 -15.36
CA ILE A 237 16.13 -12.65 -14.35
C ILE A 237 15.62 -13.15 -13.01
N ALA A 238 16.49 -13.24 -12.00
CA ALA A 238 16.10 -13.54 -10.63
C ALA A 238 15.92 -12.23 -9.82
N LEU A 239 14.83 -12.15 -9.05
CA LEU A 239 14.51 -11.04 -8.16
C LEU A 239 14.24 -11.61 -6.78
N ASP A 240 15.02 -11.20 -5.77
CA ASP A 240 14.68 -11.53 -4.38
C ASP A 240 13.66 -10.51 -3.85
N THR A 241 12.54 -11.01 -3.34
CA THR A 241 11.45 -10.21 -2.75
C THR A 241 11.47 -10.23 -1.22
N GLY A 242 12.49 -10.83 -0.60
CA GLY A 242 12.64 -10.97 0.85
C GLY A 242 11.69 -12.00 1.48
N LYS A 243 11.12 -12.89 0.66
CA LYS A 243 10.22 -13.97 1.10
C LYS A 243 11.02 -15.25 1.36
N SER A 244 10.51 -16.13 2.24
CA SER A 244 11.18 -17.42 2.45
C SER A 244 11.20 -18.25 1.16
N PHE A 245 12.14 -19.18 1.05
CA PHE A 245 12.25 -20.06 -0.12
C PHE A 245 10.92 -20.82 -0.40
N ASP A 246 10.22 -21.24 0.65
CA ASP A 246 8.93 -21.91 0.55
C ASP A 246 7.82 -21.00 0.01
N ASP A 247 7.82 -19.72 0.39
CA ASP A 247 6.89 -18.71 -0.13
C ASP A 247 7.15 -18.43 -1.61
N THR A 248 8.43 -18.40 -2.01
CA THR A 248 8.85 -18.18 -3.39
C THR A 248 8.43 -19.35 -4.27
N MET A 249 8.58 -20.58 -3.80
CA MET A 249 8.11 -21.75 -4.54
C MET A 249 6.59 -21.87 -4.58
N THR A 250 5.90 -21.48 -3.52
CA THR A 250 4.43 -21.43 -3.51
C THR A 250 3.90 -20.40 -4.51
N ALA A 251 4.52 -19.23 -4.58
CA ALA A 251 4.19 -18.20 -5.56
C ALA A 251 4.51 -18.61 -7.01
N TYR A 252 5.64 -19.28 -7.24
CA TYR A 252 6.01 -19.81 -8.56
C TYR A 252 5.02 -20.88 -9.05
N ARG A 253 4.59 -21.80 -8.16
CA ARG A 253 3.56 -22.81 -8.47
C ARG A 253 2.23 -22.14 -8.88
N ALA A 254 1.78 -21.14 -8.12
CA ALA A 254 0.56 -20.39 -8.42
C ALA A 254 0.63 -19.63 -9.75
N ALA A 255 1.77 -18.98 -10.03
CA ALA A 255 1.98 -18.24 -11.27
C ALA A 255 2.02 -19.16 -12.51
N ASN A 256 2.66 -20.33 -12.42
CA ASN A 256 2.71 -21.27 -13.54
C ASN A 256 1.36 -21.92 -13.84
N GLU A 257 0.52 -22.19 -12.83
CA GLU A 257 -0.84 -22.67 -13.06
C GLU A 257 -1.72 -21.64 -13.77
N GLU A 258 -1.55 -20.35 -13.46
CA GLU A 258 -2.23 -19.25 -14.16
C GLU A 258 -1.73 -19.08 -15.60
N ILE A 259 -0.42 -19.13 -15.82
CA ILE A 259 0.17 -19.03 -17.16
C ILE A 259 -0.27 -20.21 -18.05
N GLU A 260 -0.37 -21.43 -17.52
CA GLU A 260 -0.90 -22.57 -18.27
C GLU A 260 -2.39 -22.42 -18.62
N LYS A 261 -3.20 -21.87 -17.70
CA LYS A 261 -4.62 -21.57 -17.95
C LYS A 261 -4.78 -20.50 -19.03
N LEU A 262 -4.00 -19.42 -18.96
CA LEU A 262 -4.02 -18.32 -19.94
C LEU A 262 -3.49 -18.78 -21.31
N ALA A 263 -2.44 -19.60 -21.37
CA ALA A 263 -1.93 -20.16 -22.61
C ALA A 263 -2.92 -21.14 -23.26
N ASN A 264 -3.66 -21.92 -22.49
CA ASN A 264 -4.73 -22.78 -23.00
C ASN A 264 -5.93 -21.97 -23.51
N TRP A 265 -6.26 -20.87 -22.86
CA TRP A 265 -7.31 -19.95 -23.28
C TRP A 265 -6.92 -19.20 -24.58
N GLY A 266 -5.68 -18.73 -24.68
CA GLY A 266 -5.13 -18.11 -25.89
C GLY A 266 -5.12 -19.06 -27.09
N ARG A 267 -4.72 -20.34 -26.89
CA ARG A 267 -4.77 -21.36 -27.94
C ARG A 267 -6.19 -21.68 -28.41
N ALA A 268 -7.18 -21.64 -27.51
CA ALA A 268 -8.59 -21.84 -27.87
C ALA A 268 -9.14 -20.65 -28.69
N LEU A 269 -8.77 -19.43 -28.32
CA LEU A 269 -9.15 -18.20 -29.02
C LEU A 269 -8.49 -18.08 -30.40
N ASP A 270 -7.22 -18.46 -30.53
CA ASP A 270 -6.53 -18.47 -31.83
C ASP A 270 -7.07 -19.56 -32.75
N ALA A 271 -7.41 -20.75 -32.24
CA ALA A 271 -8.09 -21.79 -33.03
C ALA A 271 -9.48 -21.35 -33.51
N GLU A 272 -10.25 -20.64 -32.68
CA GLU A 272 -11.55 -20.09 -33.07
C GLU A 272 -11.41 -18.93 -34.07
N ARG A 273 -10.38 -18.11 -33.92
CA ARG A 273 -10.04 -17.03 -34.85
C ARG A 273 -9.59 -17.57 -36.20
N GLU A 274 -8.74 -18.59 -36.24
CA GLU A 274 -8.31 -19.25 -37.48
C GLU A 274 -9.47 -19.92 -38.20
N ALA A 275 -10.33 -20.64 -37.46
CA ALA A 275 -11.54 -21.25 -38.03
C ALA A 275 -12.49 -20.21 -38.64
N ASN A 276 -12.66 -19.05 -37.99
CA ASN A 276 -13.47 -17.95 -38.49
C ASN A 276 -12.81 -17.25 -39.69
N ILE A 277 -11.49 -17.05 -39.69
CA ILE A 277 -10.74 -16.49 -40.82
C ILE A 277 -10.82 -17.42 -42.04
N GLU A 278 -10.67 -18.73 -41.85
CA GLU A 278 -10.76 -19.73 -42.90
C GLU A 278 -12.18 -19.77 -43.51
N LYS A 279 -13.21 -19.69 -42.66
CA LYS A 279 -14.61 -19.57 -43.10
C LYS A 279 -14.84 -18.30 -43.93
N ILE A 280 -14.36 -17.14 -43.43
CA ILE A 280 -14.47 -15.84 -44.11
C ILE A 280 -13.71 -15.84 -45.43
N ASN A 281 -12.52 -16.43 -45.49
CA ASN A 281 -11.73 -16.54 -46.71
C ASN A 281 -12.39 -17.47 -47.73
N SER A 282 -13.02 -18.57 -47.31
CA SER A 282 -13.80 -19.43 -48.21
C SER A 282 -15.02 -18.70 -48.79
N LEU A 283 -15.71 -17.88 -47.99
CA LEU A 283 -16.86 -17.08 -48.42
C LEU A 283 -16.44 -15.96 -49.37
N LYS A 284 -15.30 -15.30 -49.10
CA LYS A 284 -14.70 -14.31 -50.01
C LYS A 284 -14.28 -14.93 -51.34
N LYS A 285 -13.69 -16.14 -51.31
CA LYS A 285 -13.28 -16.85 -52.52
C LYS A 285 -14.49 -17.18 -53.40
N ARG A 286 -15.56 -17.74 -52.83
CA ARG A 286 -16.82 -18.01 -53.55
C ARG A 286 -17.48 -16.74 -54.09
N LEU A 287 -17.47 -15.64 -53.32
CA LEU A 287 -17.97 -14.35 -53.78
C LEU A 287 -17.18 -13.81 -54.98
N THR A 288 -15.87 -14.03 -54.99
CA THR A 288 -14.97 -13.63 -56.09
C THR A 288 -15.22 -14.46 -57.34
N GLU A 289 -15.37 -15.78 -57.18
CA GLU A 289 -15.70 -16.71 -58.27
C GLU A 289 -17.08 -16.40 -58.90
N ILE A 290 -18.08 -16.08 -58.08
CA ILE A 290 -19.39 -15.58 -58.54
C ILE A 290 -19.20 -14.26 -59.30
N GLY A 291 -18.40 -13.33 -58.79
CA GLY A 291 -18.08 -12.07 -59.47
C GLY A 291 -17.44 -12.28 -60.85
N GLN A 292 -16.47 -13.20 -60.96
CA GLN A 292 -15.83 -13.54 -62.24
C GLN A 292 -16.81 -14.14 -63.23
N LYS A 293 -17.63 -15.13 -62.83
CA LYS A 293 -18.71 -15.68 -63.66
C LYS A 293 -19.66 -14.58 -64.16
N THR A 294 -20.03 -13.65 -63.28
CA THR A 294 -20.93 -12.54 -63.64
C THR A 294 -20.31 -11.58 -64.66
N THR A 295 -18.99 -11.40 -64.61
CA THR A 295 -18.23 -10.52 -65.52
C THR A 295 -18.01 -11.17 -66.89
N GLU A 296 -17.72 -12.47 -66.93
CA GLU A 296 -17.64 -13.26 -68.17
C GLU A 296 -18.98 -13.32 -68.92
N THR A 297 -20.09 -13.30 -68.18
CA THR A 297 -21.46 -13.27 -68.75
C THR A 297 -21.85 -11.90 -69.36
N GLN A 298 -21.04 -10.84 -69.18
CA GLN A 298 -21.32 -9.51 -69.78
C GLN A 298 -20.76 -9.33 -71.20
N GLY A 299 -19.97 -10.30 -71.71
CA GLY A 299 -19.24 -10.16 -72.98
C GLY A 299 -19.86 -10.82 -74.22
N SER A 300 -20.87 -11.69 -74.11
CA SER A 300 -21.49 -12.33 -75.27
C SER A 300 -22.92 -12.80 -74.97
N THR A 301 -23.79 -12.72 -75.96
CA THR A 301 -25.22 -13.07 -75.92
C THR A 301 -25.46 -14.46 -75.36
N ILE A 302 -25.87 -14.56 -74.09
CA ILE A 302 -26.18 -15.86 -73.49
C ILE A 302 -27.44 -15.82 -72.60
N ASN A 303 -28.15 -16.94 -72.75
CA ASN A 303 -29.35 -17.58 -72.20
C ASN A 303 -29.79 -17.25 -70.74
N PRO A 304 -31.10 -17.07 -70.47
CA PRO A 304 -31.66 -16.85 -69.12
C PRO A 304 -31.42 -17.96 -68.09
N ALA A 305 -31.02 -19.17 -68.51
CA ALA A 305 -30.76 -20.30 -67.62
C ALA A 305 -29.55 -20.05 -66.69
N ASP A 306 -28.48 -19.44 -67.21
CA ASP A 306 -27.22 -19.22 -66.48
C ASP A 306 -27.37 -18.13 -65.38
N TYR A 307 -28.26 -17.16 -65.61
CA TYR A 307 -28.61 -16.15 -64.60
C TYR A 307 -29.38 -16.75 -63.42
N SER A 308 -30.18 -17.79 -63.65
CA SER A 308 -30.96 -18.42 -62.58
C SER A 308 -30.07 -19.19 -61.59
N GLU A 309 -28.99 -19.79 -62.09
CA GLU A 309 -28.02 -20.54 -61.30
C GLU A 309 -27.17 -19.61 -60.43
N ILE A 310 -26.68 -18.49 -61.00
CA ILE A 310 -25.98 -17.43 -60.26
C ILE A 310 -26.89 -16.80 -59.19
N ILE A 311 -28.16 -16.53 -59.51
CA ILE A 311 -29.12 -15.98 -58.54
C ILE A 311 -29.42 -16.99 -57.42
N HIS A 312 -29.42 -18.29 -57.71
CA HIS A 312 -29.60 -19.34 -56.71
C HIS A 312 -28.38 -19.42 -55.76
N GLU A 313 -27.15 -19.45 -56.29
CA GLU A 313 -25.91 -19.43 -55.50
C GLU A 313 -25.82 -18.18 -54.61
N VAL A 314 -26.15 -17.00 -55.16
CA VAL A 314 -26.17 -15.74 -54.41
C VAL A 314 -27.21 -15.76 -53.29
N ARG A 315 -28.40 -16.36 -53.50
CA ARG A 315 -29.42 -16.50 -52.45
C ARG A 315 -28.99 -17.45 -51.35
N GLN A 316 -28.34 -18.56 -51.67
CA GLN A 316 -27.78 -19.49 -50.69
C GLN A 316 -26.71 -18.82 -49.83
N LEU A 317 -25.75 -18.14 -50.47
CA LEU A 317 -24.69 -17.38 -49.78
C LEU A 317 -25.29 -16.30 -48.86
N LYS A 318 -26.32 -15.59 -49.34
CA LYS A 318 -27.04 -14.55 -48.58
C LYS A 318 -27.94 -15.10 -47.48
N SER A 319 -28.20 -16.41 -47.43
CA SER A 319 -28.90 -17.10 -46.35
C SER A 319 -27.91 -17.59 -45.28
N GLU A 320 -26.78 -18.15 -45.68
CA GLU A 320 -25.70 -18.56 -44.76
C GLU A 320 -25.14 -17.36 -43.99
N VAL A 321 -24.86 -16.26 -44.69
CA VAL A 321 -24.41 -14.99 -44.07
C VAL A 321 -25.47 -14.43 -43.12
N ARG A 322 -26.76 -14.62 -43.42
CA ARG A 322 -27.86 -14.08 -42.60
C ARG A 322 -28.15 -14.93 -41.37
N ASN A 323 -28.05 -16.25 -41.46
CA ASN A 323 -28.12 -17.15 -40.30
C ASN A 323 -26.96 -16.94 -39.32
N PHE A 324 -25.78 -16.58 -39.84
CA PHE A 324 -24.65 -16.17 -39.02
C PHE A 324 -24.93 -14.84 -38.28
N LEU A 325 -25.66 -13.93 -38.91
CA LEU A 325 -25.98 -12.60 -38.37
C LEU A 325 -27.26 -12.54 -37.52
N SER A 326 -28.19 -13.49 -37.63
CA SER A 326 -29.49 -13.47 -36.95
C SER A 326 -29.50 -14.06 -35.53
N ARG A 327 -28.34 -14.36 -34.96
CA ARG A 327 -28.23 -14.80 -33.55
C ARG A 327 -28.32 -13.65 -32.54
N GLU A 328 -28.11 -12.39 -32.95
CA GLU A 328 -28.00 -11.24 -32.02
C GLU A 328 -28.79 -10.03 -32.55
N GLY A 329 -30.03 -9.85 -32.07
CA GLY A 329 -30.96 -8.83 -32.58
C GLY A 329 -31.16 -7.63 -31.65
N VAL A 330 -31.17 -6.40 -32.20
CA VAL A 330 -31.49 -5.14 -31.49
C VAL A 330 -32.26 -4.15 -32.39
N ASN A 331 -33.12 -3.31 -31.77
CA ASN A 331 -34.03 -2.33 -32.37
C ASN A 331 -33.90 -0.91 -31.72
N SER A 332 -34.44 0.14 -32.38
CA SER A 332 -33.81 1.46 -32.61
C SER A 332 -34.53 2.72 -32.04
N ASP A 333 -34.42 3.01 -30.73
CA ASP A 333 -34.83 4.33 -30.16
C ASP A 333 -33.68 5.11 -29.47
N LEU A 334 -32.51 4.48 -29.30
CA LEU A 334 -31.31 5.05 -28.65
C LEU A 334 -30.59 6.13 -29.49
N LEU A 335 -30.77 6.09 -30.81
CA LEU A 335 -30.02 6.93 -31.77
C LEU A 335 -30.36 8.42 -31.67
N THR A 336 -31.54 8.76 -31.16
CA THR A 336 -32.00 10.15 -31.13
C THR A 336 -31.35 10.96 -30.00
N SER A 337 -30.91 10.31 -28.92
CA SER A 337 -30.28 10.95 -27.75
C SER A 337 -28.78 11.26 -27.99
N GLN A 338 -28.07 10.35 -28.65
CA GLN A 338 -26.61 10.46 -28.86
C GLN A 338 -26.22 11.57 -29.84
N LEU A 339 -27.11 11.91 -30.79
CA LEU A 339 -26.91 13.00 -31.75
C LEU A 339 -26.82 14.39 -31.12
N SER A 340 -27.33 14.58 -29.90
CA SER A 340 -27.26 15.86 -29.20
C SER A 340 -25.93 16.07 -28.46
N GLN A 341 -25.33 15.00 -27.91
CA GLN A 341 -24.08 15.05 -27.15
C GLN A 341 -22.84 15.24 -28.02
N ILE A 342 -22.89 14.76 -29.27
CA ILE A 342 -21.77 14.87 -30.22
C ILE A 342 -21.49 16.33 -30.64
N LYS A 343 -22.53 17.17 -30.75
CA LYS A 343 -22.39 18.60 -31.12
C LYS A 343 -21.73 19.46 -30.05
N GLU A 344 -21.65 18.97 -28.82
CA GLU A 344 -21.06 19.68 -27.69
C GLU A 344 -19.56 19.37 -27.60
N LYS A 345 -19.18 18.11 -27.81
CA LYS A 345 -17.79 17.63 -27.90
C LYS A 345 -17.01 18.25 -29.07
N GLU A 346 -17.65 18.54 -30.20
CA GLU A 346 -16.99 19.18 -31.35
C GLU A 346 -16.49 20.61 -31.09
N ARG A 347 -17.14 21.36 -30.17
CA ARG A 347 -16.69 22.70 -29.79
C ARG A 347 -15.49 22.68 -28.84
N GLU A 348 -15.37 21.63 -28.03
CA GLU A 348 -14.31 21.41 -27.06
C GLU A 348 -12.97 21.06 -27.75
N ILE A 349 -13.03 20.24 -28.80
CA ILE A 349 -11.85 19.79 -29.57
C ILE A 349 -11.18 20.92 -30.35
N PHE A 350 -11.96 21.90 -30.84
CA PHE A 350 -11.43 23.04 -31.60
C PHE A 350 -10.62 24.02 -30.72
N SER A 351 -10.91 24.08 -29.41
CA SER A 351 -10.15 24.88 -28.43
C SER A 351 -8.79 24.25 -28.11
N LEU A 352 -8.77 22.92 -27.93
CA LEU A 352 -7.57 22.16 -27.54
C LEU A 352 -6.51 22.04 -28.66
N GLN A 353 -6.90 22.23 -29.92
CA GLN A 353 -5.98 22.20 -31.05
C GLN A 353 -5.13 23.48 -31.19
N ASN A 354 -5.63 24.63 -30.69
CA ASN A 354 -4.88 25.89 -30.73
C ASN A 354 -3.82 26.00 -29.62
N GLU A 355 -4.06 25.41 -28.45
CA GLU A 355 -3.08 25.39 -27.34
C GLU A 355 -1.88 24.46 -27.61
N ASN A 356 -2.09 23.36 -28.34
CA ASN A 356 -1.02 22.40 -28.65
C ASN A 356 0.06 22.94 -29.61
N ALA A 357 -0.24 23.97 -30.40
CA ALA A 357 0.72 24.57 -31.34
C ALA A 357 1.74 25.48 -30.64
N ILE A 358 1.32 26.17 -29.58
CA ILE A 358 2.18 27.09 -28.80
C ILE A 358 3.12 26.29 -27.87
N TYR A 359 2.65 25.16 -27.33
CA TYR A 359 3.45 24.31 -26.43
C TYR A 359 4.65 23.64 -27.14
N ARG A 360 4.51 23.32 -28.44
CA ARG A 360 5.58 22.68 -29.22
C ARG A 360 6.75 23.63 -29.54
N GLN A 361 6.52 24.94 -29.58
CA GLN A 361 7.55 25.93 -29.85
C GLN A 361 8.45 26.18 -28.62
N ASN A 362 7.86 26.18 -27.41
CA ASN A 362 8.59 26.43 -26.17
C ASN A 362 9.47 25.23 -25.71
N VAL A 363 9.09 23.99 -26.07
CA VAL A 363 9.89 22.79 -25.75
C VAL A 363 11.17 22.71 -26.60
N ALA A 364 11.15 23.26 -27.82
CA ALA A 364 12.32 23.28 -28.69
C ALA A 364 13.41 24.25 -28.21
N GLU A 365 13.04 25.44 -27.70
CA GLU A 365 13.99 26.41 -27.14
C GLU A 365 14.65 25.91 -25.83
N LYS A 366 13.89 25.22 -24.97
CA LYS A 366 14.39 24.64 -23.71
C LYS A 366 15.37 23.48 -23.89
N ALA A 367 15.21 22.70 -24.96
CA ALA A 367 16.10 21.57 -25.27
C ALA A 367 17.51 22.04 -25.69
N GLU A 368 17.63 23.21 -26.33
CA GLU A 368 18.92 23.77 -26.77
C GLU A 368 19.71 24.34 -25.58
N GLU A 369 19.02 24.95 -24.60
CA GLU A 369 19.64 25.39 -23.34
C GLU A 369 20.19 24.22 -22.50
N MET A 370 19.49 23.08 -22.47
CA MET A 370 19.89 21.89 -21.72
C MET A 370 21.14 21.22 -22.31
N LYS A 371 21.29 21.29 -23.64
CA LYS A 371 22.45 20.77 -24.37
C LYS A 371 23.74 21.55 -24.04
N ILE A 372 23.63 22.87 -23.87
CA ILE A 372 24.75 23.73 -23.48
C ILE A 372 25.18 23.45 -22.02
N ALA A 373 24.24 23.07 -21.14
CA ALA A 373 24.52 22.70 -19.76
C ALA A 373 25.21 21.32 -19.65
N GLU A 374 24.77 20.32 -20.43
CA GLU A 374 25.42 18.99 -20.47
C GLU A 374 26.88 19.06 -20.97
N MET A 375 27.16 19.93 -21.95
CA MET A 375 28.54 20.14 -22.45
C MET A 375 29.48 20.71 -21.38
N LYS A 376 28.97 21.57 -20.50
CA LYS A 376 29.76 22.12 -19.38
C LYS A 376 29.99 21.07 -18.28
N LEU A 377 29.05 20.16 -18.06
CA LEU A 377 29.16 19.08 -17.07
C LEU A 377 30.23 18.06 -17.48
N VAL A 378 30.24 17.66 -18.77
CA VAL A 378 31.24 16.74 -19.33
C VAL A 378 32.66 17.34 -19.24
N ALA A 379 32.83 18.63 -19.58
CA ALA A 379 34.12 19.30 -19.48
C ALA A 379 34.69 19.36 -18.04
N LEU A 380 33.82 19.43 -17.03
CA LEU A 380 34.20 19.39 -15.61
C LEU A 380 34.55 17.97 -15.14
N GLN A 381 33.86 16.95 -15.68
CA GLN A 381 34.10 15.55 -15.37
C GLN A 381 35.42 15.05 -15.97
N ASP A 382 35.77 15.51 -17.18
CA ASP A 382 37.05 15.19 -17.82
C ASP A 382 38.24 15.83 -17.08
N GLN A 383 38.07 17.06 -16.56
CA GLN A 383 39.08 17.69 -15.70
C GLN A 383 39.30 16.93 -14.39
N LEU A 384 38.24 16.33 -13.81
CA LEU A 384 38.32 15.54 -12.59
C LEU A 384 39.02 14.20 -12.82
N ASN A 385 38.69 13.51 -13.92
CA ASN A 385 39.31 12.26 -14.31
C ASN A 385 40.80 12.43 -14.64
N PHE A 386 41.17 13.52 -15.32
CA PHE A 386 42.58 13.86 -15.61
C PHE A 386 43.40 14.09 -14.33
N LEU A 387 42.82 14.76 -13.31
CA LEU A 387 43.51 14.95 -12.03
C LEU A 387 43.66 13.64 -11.24
N ASN A 388 42.66 12.74 -11.28
CA ASN A 388 42.72 11.44 -10.61
C ASN A 388 43.74 10.50 -11.25
N GLU A 389 43.82 10.46 -12.58
CA GLU A 389 44.85 9.68 -13.28
C GLU A 389 46.26 10.16 -12.95
N MET A 390 46.47 11.48 -12.86
CA MET A 390 47.76 12.06 -12.46
C MET A 390 48.14 11.70 -11.01
N LEU A 391 47.17 11.57 -10.10
CA LEU A 391 47.38 11.12 -8.72
C LEU A 391 47.80 9.64 -8.67
N VAL A 392 47.03 8.77 -9.33
CA VAL A 392 47.30 7.32 -9.37
C VAL A 392 48.65 7.01 -10.00
N GLN A 393 49.05 7.72 -11.07
CA GLN A 393 50.38 7.57 -11.67
C GLN A 393 51.51 7.97 -10.72
N ARG A 394 51.32 9.00 -9.90
CA ARG A 394 52.32 9.45 -8.92
C ARG A 394 52.43 8.52 -7.73
N GLU A 395 51.32 8.00 -7.21
CA GLU A 395 51.30 7.00 -6.13
C GLU A 395 51.97 5.70 -6.56
N THR A 396 51.70 5.25 -7.80
CA THR A 396 52.32 4.05 -8.37
C THR A 396 53.83 4.21 -8.53
N ALA A 397 54.30 5.37 -9.02
CA ALA A 397 55.72 5.66 -9.14
C ALA A 397 56.45 5.70 -7.78
N LEU A 398 55.76 6.14 -6.72
CA LEU A 398 56.27 6.15 -5.35
C LEU A 398 56.32 4.73 -4.76
N SER A 399 55.30 3.90 -5.00
CA SER A 399 55.26 2.50 -4.58
C SER A 399 56.41 1.69 -5.17
N ASN A 400 56.67 1.84 -6.47
CA ASN A 400 57.75 1.11 -7.14
C ASN A 400 59.14 1.49 -6.60
N LYS A 401 59.36 2.77 -6.28
CA LYS A 401 60.63 3.20 -5.67
C LYS A 401 60.81 2.68 -4.23
N ASN A 402 59.72 2.52 -3.48
CA ASN A 402 59.75 1.91 -2.14
C ASN A 402 60.09 0.42 -2.19
N GLU A 403 59.55 -0.31 -3.18
CA GLU A 403 59.84 -1.73 -3.37
C GLU A 403 61.30 -1.97 -3.78
N GLU A 404 61.85 -1.10 -4.63
CA GLU A 404 63.26 -1.15 -5.04
C GLU A 404 64.22 -0.87 -3.88
N MET A 405 63.87 0.08 -2.99
CA MET A 405 64.57 0.33 -1.73
C MET A 405 64.61 -0.91 -0.83
N GLU A 406 63.49 -1.60 -0.68
CA GLU A 406 63.38 -2.72 0.24
C GLU A 406 64.14 -3.95 -0.26
N ASN A 407 64.16 -4.16 -1.58
CA ASN A 407 65.01 -5.19 -2.19
C ASN A 407 66.51 -4.91 -1.98
N ILE A 408 66.96 -3.66 -2.15
CA ILE A 408 68.36 -3.30 -1.89
C ILE A 408 68.69 -3.46 -0.41
N ARG A 409 67.76 -3.15 0.50
CA ARG A 409 67.92 -3.30 1.94
C ARG A 409 68.07 -4.77 2.35
N ASN A 410 67.28 -5.66 1.77
CA ASN A 410 67.37 -7.11 1.99
C ASN A 410 68.69 -7.67 1.46
N GLN A 411 69.13 -7.25 0.27
CA GLN A 411 70.45 -7.63 -0.26
C GLN A 411 71.61 -7.15 0.63
N LEU A 412 71.47 -5.98 1.25
CA LEU A 412 72.44 -5.45 2.21
C LEU A 412 72.50 -6.29 3.49
N LEU A 413 71.34 -6.70 4.02
CA LEU A 413 71.23 -7.54 5.21
C LEU A 413 71.84 -8.94 4.97
N ASP A 414 71.57 -9.55 3.82
CA ASP A 414 72.15 -10.83 3.43
C ASP A 414 73.67 -10.75 3.25
N ALA A 415 74.17 -9.66 2.66
CA ALA A 415 75.60 -9.43 2.50
C ALA A 415 76.33 -9.19 3.83
N ILE A 416 75.68 -8.55 4.81
CA ILE A 416 76.21 -8.36 6.17
C ILE A 416 76.22 -9.70 6.94
N ALA A 417 75.18 -10.53 6.79
CA ALA A 417 75.09 -11.82 7.47
C ALA A 417 76.13 -12.85 6.97
N ALA A 418 76.59 -12.73 5.72
CA ALA A 418 77.56 -13.64 5.11
C ALA A 418 79.04 -13.28 5.33
N SER A 419 79.37 -12.20 6.07
CA SER A 419 80.74 -11.67 6.12
C SER A 419 81.62 -12.36 7.17
N GLU A 420 82.20 -13.51 6.83
CA GLU A 420 83.45 -13.98 7.42
C GLU A 420 84.51 -14.19 6.31
N SER A 421 85.32 -13.15 6.08
CA SER A 421 86.67 -13.17 5.48
C SER A 421 86.88 -13.38 3.96
N SER A 422 86.29 -12.53 3.10
CA SER A 422 86.73 -12.37 1.69
C SER A 422 86.74 -10.91 1.20
N GLU A 423 87.84 -10.49 0.57
CA GLU A 423 88.05 -9.16 -0.02
C GLU A 423 87.06 -8.83 -1.16
N ALA A 424 86.48 -9.85 -1.80
CA ALA A 424 85.45 -9.69 -2.84
C ALA A 424 84.08 -9.27 -2.29
N GLN A 425 83.75 -9.63 -1.04
CA GLN A 425 82.46 -9.30 -0.41
C GLN A 425 82.41 -7.87 0.13
N SER A 426 83.54 -7.35 0.62
CA SER A 426 83.64 -5.96 1.12
C SER A 426 83.41 -4.92 0.01
N LYS A 427 83.78 -5.25 -1.24
CA LYS A 427 83.57 -4.38 -2.41
C LYS A 427 82.09 -4.31 -2.82
N ALA A 428 81.38 -5.43 -2.77
CA ALA A 428 79.94 -5.50 -3.05
C ALA A 428 79.10 -4.75 -2.00
N LEU A 429 79.51 -4.80 -0.72
CA LEU A 429 78.82 -4.09 0.35
C LEU A 429 78.92 -2.56 0.21
N VAL A 430 80.09 -2.03 -0.17
CA VAL A 430 80.27 -0.59 -0.43
C VAL A 430 79.42 -0.11 -1.60
N GLU A 431 79.29 -0.92 -2.65
CA GLU A 431 78.52 -0.59 -3.86
C GLU A 431 77.00 -0.58 -3.58
N LEU A 432 76.50 -1.56 -2.82
CA LEU A 432 75.10 -1.62 -2.37
C LEU A 432 74.75 -0.49 -1.40
N THR A 433 75.67 -0.12 -0.50
CA THR A 433 75.45 0.98 0.46
C THR A 433 75.37 2.33 -0.24
N ALA A 434 76.20 2.56 -1.28
CA ALA A 434 76.11 3.76 -2.10
C ALA A 434 74.80 3.82 -2.91
N ARG A 435 74.33 2.68 -3.42
CA ARG A 435 73.06 2.57 -4.17
C ARG A 435 71.84 2.90 -3.29
N ASN A 436 71.82 2.40 -2.04
CA ASN A 436 70.73 2.63 -1.09
C ASN A 436 70.63 4.12 -0.67
N ALA A 437 71.77 4.78 -0.46
CA ALA A 437 71.82 6.20 -0.12
C ALA A 437 71.28 7.11 -1.25
N MET A 438 71.52 6.75 -2.52
CA MET A 438 71.00 7.49 -3.68
C MET A 438 69.47 7.34 -3.81
N LEU A 439 68.94 6.12 -3.67
CA LEU A 439 67.49 5.88 -3.77
C LEU A 439 66.70 6.58 -2.66
N SER A 440 67.23 6.60 -1.43
CA SER A 440 66.62 7.29 -0.29
C SER A 440 66.45 8.80 -0.53
N GLN A 441 67.41 9.44 -1.22
CA GLN A 441 67.34 10.87 -1.54
C GLN A 441 66.29 11.18 -2.62
N GLU A 442 66.12 10.29 -3.60
CA GLU A 442 65.12 10.45 -4.66
C GLU A 442 63.67 10.29 -4.14
N LEU A 443 63.47 9.41 -3.15
CA LEU A 443 62.17 9.10 -2.58
C LEU A 443 61.63 10.24 -1.70
N LEU A 444 62.53 10.87 -0.93
CA LEU A 444 62.20 12.06 -0.13
C LEU A 444 61.74 13.24 -1.01
N SER A 445 62.34 13.40 -2.21
CA SER A 445 61.94 14.46 -3.15
C SER A 445 60.57 14.21 -3.80
N ALA A 446 60.17 12.94 -3.95
CA ALA A 446 58.89 12.54 -4.54
C ALA A 446 57.72 12.73 -3.57
N ASN A 447 57.89 12.37 -2.29
CA ASN A 447 56.84 12.54 -1.27
C ASN A 447 56.48 14.01 -1.02
N LEU A 448 57.48 14.91 -0.98
CA LEU A 448 57.24 16.36 -0.80
C LEU A 448 56.40 16.97 -1.93
N LYS A 449 56.44 16.41 -3.15
CA LYS A 449 55.63 16.86 -4.29
C LYS A 449 54.20 16.29 -4.30
N LEU A 450 53.94 15.21 -3.56
CA LEU A 450 52.61 14.59 -3.42
C LEU A 450 51.77 15.34 -2.38
N GLU A 451 52.36 15.67 -1.22
CA GLU A 451 51.69 16.45 -0.16
C GLU A 451 51.28 17.86 -0.62
N GLU A 452 52.01 18.48 -1.55
CA GLU A 452 51.65 19.78 -2.14
C GLU A 452 50.43 19.68 -3.07
N PHE A 453 50.15 18.50 -3.63
CA PHE A 453 49.04 18.24 -4.54
C PHE A 453 47.74 17.91 -3.79
N GLU A 454 47.81 17.07 -2.75
CA GLU A 454 46.66 16.71 -1.90
C GLU A 454 46.08 17.92 -1.17
N ARG A 455 46.94 18.85 -0.72
CA ARG A 455 46.52 20.09 -0.06
C ARG A 455 45.62 20.97 -0.94
N LYS A 456 45.74 20.87 -2.27
CA LYS A 456 44.91 21.62 -3.24
C LYS A 456 43.55 20.95 -3.53
N MET A 457 43.35 19.68 -3.18
CA MET A 457 42.09 18.93 -3.36
C MET A 457 41.11 19.16 -2.20
N VAL A 458 41.63 19.28 -0.97
CA VAL A 458 40.82 19.43 0.26
C VAL A 458 40.04 20.75 0.32
N GLU A 459 40.41 21.78 -0.45
CA GLU A 459 39.66 23.05 -0.55
C GLU A 459 38.28 22.93 -1.26
N LYS A 460 37.85 21.74 -1.75
CA LYS A 460 36.63 21.54 -2.58
C LYS A 460 35.45 20.73 -1.97
N ASP A 461 35.42 20.46 -0.66
CA ASP A 461 34.60 19.37 -0.04
C ASP A 461 33.19 19.71 0.53
N ASP A 462 32.54 20.81 0.13
CA ASP A 462 31.29 21.30 0.78
C ASP A 462 29.97 20.66 0.27
N ASN A 463 30.02 19.80 -0.76
CA ASN A 463 28.81 19.23 -1.41
C ASN A 463 28.39 17.82 -0.94
N TYR A 464 29.28 17.07 -0.28
CA TYR A 464 29.06 15.67 0.10
C TYR A 464 28.09 15.50 1.29
N PHE A 465 28.01 16.50 2.18
CA PHE A 465 27.23 16.42 3.42
C PHE A 465 25.70 16.50 3.22
N LYS A 466 25.22 16.94 2.05
CA LYS A 466 23.78 17.10 1.76
C LYS A 466 23.05 15.79 1.39
N LEU A 467 23.78 14.74 0.98
CA LEU A 467 23.20 13.51 0.43
C LEU A 467 22.86 12.45 1.50
N VAL A 468 23.60 12.45 2.61
CA VAL A 468 23.52 11.42 3.66
C VAL A 468 22.24 11.52 4.50
N THR A 469 21.66 12.71 4.62
CA THR A 469 20.45 12.97 5.43
C THR A 469 19.16 12.40 4.83
N ALA A 470 19.15 12.06 3.53
CA ALA A 470 17.96 11.59 2.82
C ALA A 470 17.61 10.10 3.04
N ASN A 471 18.57 9.25 3.44
CA ASN A 471 18.39 7.79 3.48
C ASN A 471 17.76 7.23 4.78
N ALA A 472 17.74 7.99 5.88
CA ALA A 472 17.22 7.51 7.16
C ALA A 472 15.68 7.37 7.19
N HIS A 473 14.95 8.10 6.35
CA HIS A 473 13.48 8.12 6.32
C HIS A 473 12.82 6.93 5.59
N ALA A 474 13.61 6.07 4.94
CA ALA A 474 13.11 4.93 4.16
C ALA A 474 12.89 3.66 5.03
N TYR A 475 13.65 3.51 6.12
CA TYR A 475 13.62 2.31 6.97
C TYR A 475 12.40 2.23 7.91
N GLU A 476 11.89 3.36 8.43
CA GLU A 476 10.70 3.39 9.31
C GLU A 476 9.40 2.99 8.60
N ARG A 477 9.31 3.12 7.27
CA ARG A 477 8.11 2.76 6.49
C ARG A 477 7.90 1.24 6.33
N LEU A 478 8.95 0.45 6.51
CA LEU A 478 8.96 -0.97 6.14
C LEU A 478 8.43 -1.89 7.26
N GLU A 479 8.62 -1.54 8.53
CA GLU A 479 8.08 -2.30 9.67
C GLU A 479 6.55 -2.23 9.76
N LEU A 480 6.00 -1.14 9.25
CA LEU A 480 4.59 -0.81 9.30
C LEU A 480 3.70 -1.56 8.32
N TYR A 481 4.29 -2.04 7.23
CA TYR A 481 3.58 -2.78 6.20
C TYR A 481 3.27 -4.22 6.63
N LYS A 482 3.97 -4.75 7.65
CA LYS A 482 3.89 -6.15 8.09
C LYS A 482 2.68 -6.43 9.00
N SER A 483 2.09 -5.44 9.68
CA SER A 483 0.94 -5.64 10.57
C SER A 483 -0.42 -5.70 9.87
N ASN A 484 -0.53 -5.22 8.63
CA ASN A 484 -1.81 -5.06 7.91
C ASN A 484 -2.25 -6.29 7.10
N HIS A 485 -1.48 -7.39 7.09
CA HIS A 485 -1.69 -8.50 6.16
C HIS A 485 -2.90 -9.41 6.47
N SER A 486 -3.42 -9.41 7.70
CA SER A 486 -4.55 -10.28 8.08
C SER A 486 -5.93 -9.74 7.66
N VAL A 487 -6.02 -8.45 7.32
CA VAL A 487 -7.28 -7.80 6.91
C VAL A 487 -7.53 -7.96 5.39
N ARG A 488 -6.45 -8.05 4.59
CA ARG A 488 -6.49 -8.09 3.11
C ARG A 488 -7.05 -9.38 2.48
N ASP A 489 -6.95 -10.52 3.16
CA ASP A 489 -7.47 -11.80 2.62
C ASP A 489 -9.00 -11.84 2.52
N THR A 490 -9.69 -10.96 3.25
CA THR A 490 -11.16 -10.83 3.20
C THR A 490 -11.59 -9.89 2.08
N GLU A 491 -10.83 -8.81 1.84
CA GLU A 491 -11.06 -7.85 0.75
C GLU A 491 -10.77 -8.44 -0.63
N ILE A 492 -9.73 -9.28 -0.76
CA ILE A 492 -9.37 -9.94 -2.03
C ILE A 492 -10.50 -10.85 -2.54
N LYS A 493 -11.24 -11.50 -1.62
CA LYS A 493 -12.40 -12.33 -1.98
C LYS A 493 -13.59 -11.51 -2.48
N GLU A 494 -13.84 -10.33 -1.91
CA GLU A 494 -14.89 -9.42 -2.39
C GLU A 494 -14.53 -8.77 -3.73
N VAL A 495 -13.26 -8.41 -3.94
CA VAL A 495 -12.76 -7.83 -5.20
C VAL A 495 -12.82 -8.83 -6.35
N HIS A 496 -12.49 -10.11 -6.12
CA HIS A 496 -12.63 -11.16 -7.14
C HIS A 496 -14.10 -11.38 -7.55
N ALA A 497 -15.04 -11.31 -6.60
CA ALA A 497 -16.46 -11.40 -6.90
C ALA A 497 -16.96 -10.18 -7.71
N ARG A 498 -16.44 -8.98 -7.42
CA ARG A 498 -16.76 -7.73 -8.13
C ARG A 498 -16.18 -7.67 -9.53
N SER A 499 -14.95 -8.16 -9.73
CA SER A 499 -14.26 -8.21 -11.02
C SER A 499 -15.00 -9.08 -12.03
N ASN A 500 -15.46 -10.27 -11.60
CA ASN A 500 -16.24 -11.18 -12.44
C ASN A 500 -17.59 -10.56 -12.88
N LEU A 501 -18.21 -9.72 -12.05
CA LEU A 501 -19.45 -9.03 -12.38
C LEU A 501 -19.20 -7.91 -13.40
N LEU A 502 -18.17 -7.09 -13.17
CA LEU A 502 -17.76 -5.98 -14.04
C LEU A 502 -17.31 -6.45 -15.43
N GLU A 503 -16.61 -7.58 -15.54
CA GLU A 503 -16.21 -8.17 -16.83
C GLU A 503 -17.44 -8.58 -17.68
N SER A 504 -18.49 -9.08 -17.03
CA SER A 504 -19.74 -9.43 -17.71
C SER A 504 -20.49 -8.19 -18.24
N GLU A 505 -20.48 -7.09 -17.48
CA GLU A 505 -21.10 -5.82 -17.87
C GLU A 505 -20.31 -5.10 -18.97
N LEU A 506 -18.96 -5.16 -18.91
CA LEU A 506 -18.07 -4.60 -19.92
C LEU A 506 -18.20 -5.34 -21.25
N ALA A 507 -18.34 -6.67 -21.22
CA ALA A 507 -18.62 -7.48 -22.40
C ALA A 507 -19.95 -7.10 -23.06
N PHE A 508 -20.99 -6.81 -22.27
CA PHE A 508 -22.29 -6.34 -22.75
C PHE A 508 -22.21 -4.93 -23.36
N ALA A 509 -21.50 -4.00 -22.71
CA ALA A 509 -21.32 -2.63 -23.19
C ALA A 509 -20.51 -2.55 -24.50
N ASN A 510 -19.43 -3.33 -24.63
CA ASN A 510 -18.59 -3.39 -25.82
C ASN A 510 -19.34 -3.99 -27.03
N ARG A 511 -20.23 -4.95 -26.79
CA ARG A 511 -21.09 -5.53 -27.83
C ARG A 511 -22.09 -4.48 -28.37
N LYS A 512 -22.67 -3.68 -27.48
CA LYS A 512 -23.63 -2.61 -27.81
C LYS A 512 -22.98 -1.41 -28.52
N LEU A 513 -21.73 -1.08 -28.17
CA LEU A 513 -20.94 -0.04 -28.83
C LEU A 513 -20.65 -0.41 -30.31
N LYS A 514 -20.35 -1.68 -30.56
CA LYS A 514 -20.06 -2.20 -31.90
C LYS A 514 -21.30 -2.24 -32.80
N GLU A 515 -22.46 -2.61 -32.25
CA GLU A 515 -23.76 -2.57 -32.95
C GLU A 515 -24.13 -1.14 -33.40
N LEU A 516 -23.94 -0.14 -32.52
CA LEU A 516 -24.19 1.27 -32.83
C LEU A 516 -23.23 1.83 -33.92
N GLN A 517 -21.98 1.39 -33.93
CA GLN A 517 -20.99 1.78 -34.96
C GLN A 517 -21.35 1.22 -36.33
N ASP A 518 -21.84 -0.02 -36.40
CA ASP A 518 -22.26 -0.64 -37.66
C ASP A 518 -23.56 -0.04 -38.21
N GLU A 519 -24.47 0.41 -37.34
CA GLU A 519 -25.69 1.11 -37.72
C GLU A 519 -25.38 2.53 -38.27
N LEU A 520 -24.44 3.24 -37.65
CA LEU A 520 -23.94 4.55 -38.11
C LEU A 520 -23.27 4.46 -39.49
N ASN A 521 -22.48 3.41 -39.72
CA ASN A 521 -21.81 3.16 -41.00
C ASN A 521 -22.79 2.82 -42.13
N ARG A 522 -23.92 2.15 -41.82
CA ARG A 522 -25.01 1.92 -42.78
C ARG A 522 -25.75 3.20 -43.15
N ILE A 523 -25.94 4.12 -42.19
CA ILE A 523 -26.58 5.42 -42.45
C ILE A 523 -25.70 6.29 -43.35
N TYR A 524 -24.39 6.36 -43.06
CA TYR A 524 -23.44 7.16 -43.86
C TYR A 524 -23.18 6.61 -45.26
N SER A 525 -23.35 5.31 -45.47
CA SER A 525 -23.23 4.68 -46.79
C SER A 525 -24.53 4.68 -47.60
N SER A 526 -25.66 5.09 -47.02
CA SER A 526 -26.96 5.13 -47.70
C SER A 526 -27.05 6.23 -48.77
N ASP A 527 -27.79 5.95 -49.84
CA ASP A 527 -28.01 6.92 -50.93
C ASP A 527 -28.81 8.16 -50.46
N GLY A 528 -29.60 8.02 -49.39
CA GLY A 528 -30.31 9.12 -48.73
C GLY A 528 -29.36 10.11 -48.05
N TRP A 529 -28.34 9.63 -47.33
CA TRP A 529 -27.33 10.50 -46.70
C TRP A 529 -26.45 11.19 -47.76
N ARG A 530 -26.09 10.48 -48.83
CA ARG A 530 -25.37 11.08 -49.98
C ARG A 530 -26.19 12.19 -50.67
N TRP A 531 -27.51 12.01 -50.79
CA TRP A 531 -28.41 13.04 -51.34
C TRP A 531 -28.60 14.23 -50.41
N LEU A 532 -28.75 13.99 -49.11
CA LEU A 532 -28.88 15.05 -48.10
C LEU A 532 -27.60 15.91 -48.03
N ASN A 533 -26.43 15.25 -48.08
CA ASN A 533 -25.13 15.93 -48.06
C ASN A 533 -24.88 16.71 -49.37
N ARG A 534 -25.39 16.23 -50.53
CA ARG A 534 -25.43 17.02 -51.78
C ARG A 534 -26.38 18.20 -51.69
N TYR A 535 -27.55 18.04 -51.08
CA TYR A 535 -28.54 19.11 -50.90
C TYR A 535 -27.99 20.27 -50.06
N TYR A 536 -27.32 19.98 -48.94
CA TYR A 536 -26.70 21.01 -48.09
C TYR A 536 -25.46 21.64 -48.73
N ARG A 537 -24.68 20.90 -49.53
CA ARG A 537 -23.61 21.46 -50.36
C ARG A 537 -24.11 22.40 -51.46
N PHE A 538 -25.30 22.15 -52.02
CA PHE A 538 -25.90 23.00 -53.06
C PHE A 538 -26.63 24.23 -52.48
N LYS A 539 -27.27 24.08 -51.31
CA LYS A 539 -27.97 25.16 -50.61
C LYS A 539 -27.06 26.33 -50.27
N GLY A 540 -25.77 26.07 -50.01
CA GLY A 540 -24.78 27.08 -49.69
C GLY A 540 -24.31 27.96 -50.84
N LYS A 541 -24.68 27.68 -52.11
CA LYS A 541 -24.06 28.36 -53.26
C LYS A 541 -24.97 29.18 -54.18
N TYR A 542 -26.30 29.00 -54.20
CA TYR A 542 -27.14 29.66 -55.23
C TYR A 542 -28.59 30.07 -54.89
N LEU A 543 -29.01 30.20 -53.62
CA LEU A 543 -30.38 30.65 -53.30
C LEU A 543 -30.38 31.90 -52.40
N GLN A 544 -30.59 33.07 -53.01
CA GLN A 544 -30.92 34.29 -52.27
C GLN A 544 -32.37 34.24 -51.77
N GLU A 545 -32.55 34.52 -50.49
CA GLU A 545 -33.84 34.67 -49.82
C GLU A 545 -34.58 35.89 -50.38
N ASN A 546 -35.32 35.69 -51.48
CA ASN A 546 -36.54 36.44 -51.88
C ASN A 546 -37.00 36.19 -53.34
N SER A 547 -36.45 35.20 -54.05
CA SER A 547 -36.90 34.91 -55.41
C SER A 547 -38.33 34.33 -55.44
N ALA A 548 -39.08 34.64 -56.51
CA ALA A 548 -40.47 34.24 -56.69
C ALA A 548 -40.68 32.70 -56.66
N GLN A 549 -39.64 31.92 -56.97
CA GLN A 549 -39.65 30.46 -56.98
C GLN A 549 -39.75 29.86 -55.57
N TYR A 550 -39.20 30.52 -54.54
CA TYR A 550 -39.30 30.08 -53.13
C TYR A 550 -40.73 30.19 -52.58
N ARG A 551 -41.51 31.18 -53.04
CA ARG A 551 -42.91 31.36 -52.62
C ARG A 551 -43.86 30.32 -53.23
N VAL A 552 -43.54 29.78 -54.41
CA VAL A 552 -44.32 28.71 -55.05
C VAL A 552 -44.12 27.37 -54.34
N LEU A 553 -42.89 27.07 -53.92
CA LEU A 553 -42.56 25.81 -53.24
C LEU A 553 -43.18 25.71 -51.84
N LYS A 554 -43.30 26.84 -51.11
CA LYS A 554 -43.94 26.90 -49.78
C LYS A 554 -45.45 26.64 -49.82
N ARG A 555 -46.11 26.81 -50.98
CA ARG A 555 -47.54 26.48 -51.16
C ARG A 555 -47.81 25.00 -51.42
N LEU A 556 -46.85 24.25 -52.00
CA LEU A 556 -47.03 22.83 -52.32
C LEU A 556 -46.92 21.90 -51.09
N ILE A 557 -46.25 22.34 -50.02
CA ILE A 557 -46.01 21.51 -48.82
C ILE A 557 -47.15 21.64 -47.77
N ARG A 558 -48.08 22.58 -47.93
CA ARG A 558 -49.21 22.78 -46.99
C ARG A 558 -50.44 21.90 -47.27
N GLY A 559 -50.37 20.97 -48.21
CA GLY A 559 -51.53 20.24 -48.71
C GLY A 559 -51.50 18.73 -48.54
N LYS A 560 -51.12 18.16 -47.38
CA LYS A 560 -51.35 16.74 -47.06
C LYS A 560 -51.49 16.49 -45.54
N SER A 561 -52.49 17.11 -44.89
CA SER A 561 -52.85 16.80 -43.49
C SER A 561 -53.97 15.77 -43.34
N ALA A 562 -54.46 15.15 -44.43
CA ALA A 562 -55.62 14.24 -44.38
C ALA A 562 -55.27 12.73 -44.42
N GLN A 563 -53.98 12.37 -44.55
CA GLN A 563 -53.57 10.95 -44.63
C GLN A 563 -53.08 10.39 -43.27
N ARG A 564 -52.77 11.25 -42.29
CA ARG A 564 -52.19 10.84 -41.00
C ARG A 564 -53.19 10.21 -40.01
N ASP A 565 -54.48 10.47 -40.18
CA ASP A 565 -55.51 9.96 -39.25
C ASP A 565 -55.99 8.54 -39.58
N LYS A 566 -55.80 8.07 -40.83
CA LYS A 566 -56.15 6.69 -41.24
C LYS A 566 -55.10 5.66 -40.83
N ASP A 567 -53.82 6.03 -40.78
CA ASP A 567 -52.75 5.10 -40.38
C ASP A 567 -52.72 4.87 -38.87
N ARG A 568 -53.25 5.81 -38.08
CA ARG A 568 -53.29 5.73 -36.60
C ARG A 568 -54.32 4.74 -36.07
N GLN A 569 -55.45 4.54 -36.78
CA GLN A 569 -56.48 3.57 -36.40
C GLN A 569 -56.08 2.13 -36.74
N THR A 570 -55.29 1.93 -37.79
CA THR A 570 -54.82 0.58 -38.22
C THR A 570 -53.75 0.02 -37.28
N VAL A 571 -52.88 0.87 -36.74
CA VAL A 571 -51.83 0.47 -35.77
C VAL A 571 -52.42 0.14 -34.39
N SER A 572 -53.49 0.84 -33.98
CA SER A 572 -54.16 0.56 -32.69
C SER A 572 -54.87 -0.80 -32.66
N ALA A 573 -55.29 -1.33 -33.82
CA ALA A 573 -55.94 -2.64 -33.92
C ALA A 573 -54.93 -3.82 -33.90
N LEU A 574 -53.70 -3.61 -34.37
CA LEU A 574 -52.65 -4.65 -34.42
C LEU A 574 -51.91 -4.84 -33.08
N ILE A 575 -52.02 -3.89 -32.14
CA ILE A 575 -51.42 -3.98 -30.80
C ILE A 575 -52.27 -4.82 -29.84
N LYS A 576 -53.54 -5.11 -30.16
CA LYS A 576 -54.47 -5.82 -29.28
C LYS A 576 -54.40 -7.35 -29.32
N GLU A 577 -53.55 -7.95 -30.15
CA GLU A 577 -53.41 -9.41 -30.25
C GLU A 577 -51.95 -9.86 -30.15
N GLN A 578 -51.41 -9.92 -28.93
CA GLN A 578 -50.36 -10.88 -28.56
C GLN A 578 -50.60 -11.41 -27.13
N PRO A 579 -50.24 -12.68 -26.85
CA PRO A 579 -50.75 -13.42 -25.71
C PRO A 579 -50.00 -13.11 -24.40
N ASN A 580 -50.75 -13.01 -23.30
CA ASN A 580 -50.27 -13.00 -21.92
C ASN A 580 -49.29 -14.16 -21.67
N ILE A 581 -48.00 -13.83 -21.47
CA ILE A 581 -47.03 -14.73 -20.81
C ILE A 581 -46.87 -14.21 -19.39
N GLY A 582 -47.38 -14.95 -18.41
CA GLY A 582 -47.20 -14.62 -17.00
C GLY A 582 -45.72 -14.67 -16.61
N THR A 583 -45.24 -13.63 -15.95
CA THR A 583 -43.91 -13.61 -15.31
C THR A 583 -43.99 -14.42 -14.02
N ASP A 584 -43.12 -15.42 -13.90
CA ASP A 584 -42.93 -16.16 -12.66
C ASP A 584 -41.95 -15.38 -11.77
N ASP A 585 -42.48 -14.66 -10.77
CA ASP A 585 -41.71 -13.82 -9.84
C ASP A 585 -40.72 -14.62 -8.97
N THR A 586 -40.77 -15.96 -9.00
CA THR A 586 -39.92 -16.86 -8.20
C THR A 586 -38.62 -17.29 -8.89
N LYS A 587 -38.44 -16.90 -10.16
CA LYS A 587 -37.30 -17.32 -10.98
C LYS A 587 -35.98 -16.72 -10.45
N GLY A 588 -35.02 -17.58 -10.10
CA GLY A 588 -33.71 -17.17 -9.58
C GLY A 588 -33.58 -17.14 -8.05
N LEU A 589 -34.62 -17.55 -7.32
CA LEU A 589 -34.56 -17.76 -5.87
C LEU A 589 -33.66 -18.94 -5.44
N ASP A 590 -33.35 -19.86 -6.36
CA ASP A 590 -32.52 -21.06 -6.09
C ASP A 590 -31.13 -20.72 -5.54
N LYS A 591 -30.65 -19.50 -5.74
CA LYS A 591 -29.37 -19.01 -5.21
C LYS A 591 -29.39 -18.72 -3.70
N PHE A 592 -30.57 -18.66 -3.09
CA PHE A 592 -30.73 -18.38 -1.66
C PHE A 592 -31.14 -19.65 -0.89
N GLN A 593 -30.57 -19.82 0.30
CA GLN A 593 -31.07 -20.82 1.24
C GLN A 593 -32.38 -20.33 1.86
N LEU A 594 -33.51 -20.84 1.34
CA LEU A 594 -34.85 -20.50 1.81
C LEU A 594 -35.42 -21.54 2.79
N PRO A 595 -36.21 -21.12 3.80
CA PRO A 595 -36.52 -19.73 4.11
C PRO A 595 -35.34 -18.98 4.75
N ILE A 596 -35.23 -17.68 4.50
CA ILE A 596 -34.31 -16.81 5.26
C ILE A 596 -34.86 -16.71 6.68
N VAL A 597 -34.08 -17.13 7.68
CA VAL A 597 -34.49 -17.12 9.09
C VAL A 597 -33.67 -16.09 9.85
N PHE A 598 -34.35 -15.12 10.46
CA PHE A 598 -33.73 -14.15 11.36
C PHE A 598 -33.76 -14.64 12.82
N THR A 599 -32.80 -14.19 13.62
CA THR A 599 -32.80 -14.44 15.06
C THR A 599 -33.81 -13.51 15.74
N GLU A 600 -34.74 -14.07 16.52
CA GLU A 600 -35.64 -13.24 17.31
C GLU A 600 -34.95 -12.71 18.56
N HIS A 601 -35.02 -11.40 18.76
CA HIS A 601 -34.57 -10.72 19.96
C HIS A 601 -35.78 -10.13 20.69
N SER A 602 -35.97 -10.50 21.96
CA SER A 602 -37.03 -9.96 22.81
C SER A 602 -36.84 -8.46 23.08
N GLU A 603 -35.58 -8.02 23.17
CA GLU A 603 -35.17 -6.63 23.38
C GLU A 603 -34.19 -6.22 22.26
N PRO A 604 -34.69 -5.87 21.06
CA PRO A 604 -33.84 -5.37 20.00
C PRO A 604 -33.33 -3.97 20.36
N GLU A 605 -32.09 -3.65 20.00
CA GLU A 605 -31.52 -2.31 20.12
C GLU A 605 -31.87 -1.45 18.92
N VAL A 606 -31.95 -2.06 17.74
CA VAL A 606 -32.31 -1.40 16.47
C VAL A 606 -33.54 -2.06 15.86
N SER A 607 -34.51 -1.25 15.44
CA SER A 607 -35.56 -1.69 14.52
C SER A 607 -35.21 -1.26 13.10
N ILE A 608 -34.85 -2.22 12.25
CA ILE A 608 -34.57 -2.00 10.83
C ILE A 608 -35.90 -1.98 10.08
N ILE A 609 -36.26 -0.83 9.52
CA ILE A 609 -37.48 -0.61 8.77
C ILE A 609 -37.13 -0.57 7.29
N ILE A 610 -37.75 -1.47 6.52
CA ILE A 610 -37.58 -1.58 5.07
C ILE A 610 -38.92 -1.23 4.41
N PRO A 611 -39.11 0.01 3.93
CA PRO A 611 -40.30 0.39 3.18
C PRO A 611 -40.29 -0.27 1.79
N VAL A 612 -41.36 -0.98 1.46
CA VAL A 612 -41.49 -1.70 0.17
C VAL A 612 -42.82 -1.43 -0.52
N TYR A 613 -42.78 -1.44 -1.85
CA TYR A 613 -43.94 -1.49 -2.73
C TYR A 613 -43.56 -2.29 -3.97
N ASN A 614 -43.97 -3.56 -4.02
CA ASN A 614 -43.52 -4.57 -4.98
C ASN A 614 -42.00 -4.81 -4.93
N ALA A 615 -41.42 -5.28 -6.03
CA ALA A 615 -40.01 -5.64 -6.21
C ALA A 615 -39.56 -6.82 -5.33
N PHE A 616 -40.37 -7.88 -5.26
CA PHE A 616 -40.13 -9.08 -4.45
C PHE A 616 -38.67 -9.58 -4.47
N GLN A 617 -38.05 -9.72 -5.65
CA GLN A 617 -36.68 -10.21 -5.77
C GLN A 617 -35.65 -9.29 -5.09
N ILE A 618 -35.81 -7.98 -5.23
CA ILE A 618 -34.95 -6.97 -4.59
C ILE A 618 -35.15 -6.99 -3.07
N ASN A 619 -36.38 -7.17 -2.60
CA ASN A 619 -36.68 -7.31 -1.18
C ASN A 619 -35.97 -8.53 -0.57
N ILE A 620 -35.96 -9.67 -1.27
CA ILE A 620 -35.24 -10.88 -0.84
C ILE A 620 -33.73 -10.64 -0.79
N GLU A 621 -33.14 -9.98 -1.78
CA GLU A 621 -31.71 -9.65 -1.82
C GLU A 621 -31.29 -8.75 -0.65
N CYS A 622 -32.06 -7.71 -0.36
CA CYS A 622 -31.85 -6.84 0.78
C CYS A 622 -31.91 -7.62 2.10
N LEU A 623 -32.99 -8.38 2.33
CA LEU A 623 -33.17 -9.19 3.54
C LEU A 623 -32.05 -10.22 3.73
N TYR A 624 -31.62 -10.87 2.64
CA TYR A 624 -30.51 -11.82 2.68
C TYR A 624 -29.21 -11.14 3.11
N SER A 625 -28.90 -9.96 2.55
CA SER A 625 -27.69 -9.20 2.90
C SER A 625 -27.68 -8.76 4.37
N ILE A 626 -28.82 -8.34 4.91
CA ILE A 626 -28.94 -7.98 6.33
C ILE A 626 -28.62 -9.18 7.21
N ARG A 627 -29.20 -10.36 6.90
CA ARG A 627 -28.98 -11.58 7.68
C ARG A 627 -27.51 -12.00 7.67
N GLU A 628 -26.80 -11.87 6.55
CA GLU A 628 -25.38 -12.26 6.47
C GLU A 628 -24.42 -11.29 7.15
N ASN A 629 -24.68 -9.99 7.00
CA ASN A 629 -23.66 -8.98 7.29
C ASN A 629 -23.90 -8.23 8.62
N THR A 630 -24.95 -8.57 9.35
CA THR A 630 -25.29 -7.92 10.62
C THR A 630 -24.89 -8.77 11.81
N ASN A 631 -23.77 -8.41 12.45
CA ASN A 631 -23.23 -9.06 13.64
C ASN A 631 -23.02 -8.06 14.79
N GLY A 632 -23.07 -8.53 16.03
CA GLY A 632 -22.73 -7.74 17.23
C GLY A 632 -23.77 -6.69 17.66
N VAL A 633 -24.96 -6.68 17.04
CA VAL A 633 -26.08 -5.80 17.40
C VAL A 633 -27.35 -6.64 17.50
N ARG A 634 -28.16 -6.43 18.53
CA ARG A 634 -29.51 -7.02 18.62
C ARG A 634 -30.47 -6.19 17.79
N TYR A 635 -31.12 -6.77 16.79
CA TYR A 635 -32.02 -6.04 15.92
C TYR A 635 -33.31 -6.80 15.62
N GLU A 636 -34.33 -6.09 15.16
CA GLU A 636 -35.50 -6.65 14.51
C GLU A 636 -35.64 -6.09 13.10
N VAL A 637 -36.33 -6.82 12.22
CA VAL A 637 -36.64 -6.37 10.86
C VAL A 637 -38.15 -6.18 10.72
N ILE A 638 -38.54 -4.98 10.30
CA ILE A 638 -39.91 -4.59 9.99
C ILE A 638 -39.97 -4.32 8.48
N LEU A 639 -40.58 -5.25 7.75
CA LEU A 639 -40.88 -5.07 6.33
C LEU A 639 -42.20 -4.30 6.22
N ALA A 640 -42.12 -3.02 5.89
CA ALA A 640 -43.26 -2.14 5.79
C ALA A 640 -43.83 -2.20 4.36
N ASP A 641 -44.83 -3.03 4.15
CA ASP A 641 -45.41 -3.32 2.84
C ASP A 641 -46.58 -2.37 2.53
N ASP A 642 -46.36 -1.46 1.57
CA ASP A 642 -47.31 -0.40 1.21
C ASP A 642 -48.39 -0.85 0.21
N ALA A 643 -49.00 -2.00 0.51
CA ALA A 643 -50.02 -2.66 -0.31
C ALA A 643 -49.49 -3.24 -1.64
N SER A 644 -48.36 -3.95 -1.58
CA SER A 644 -47.79 -4.69 -2.72
C SER A 644 -48.78 -5.68 -3.32
N THR A 645 -48.67 -5.87 -4.62
CA THR A 645 -49.51 -6.76 -5.45
C THR A 645 -48.76 -7.99 -5.96
N ASP A 646 -47.43 -7.89 -6.06
CA ASP A 646 -46.54 -9.00 -6.43
C ASP A 646 -46.37 -10.02 -5.28
N GLU A 647 -45.40 -10.94 -5.42
CA GLU A 647 -45.16 -11.99 -4.43
C GLU A 647 -44.67 -11.47 -3.06
N THR A 648 -44.36 -10.18 -2.91
CA THR A 648 -44.06 -9.53 -1.61
C THR A 648 -45.21 -9.68 -0.62
N LYS A 649 -46.47 -9.76 -1.08
CA LYS A 649 -47.63 -10.02 -0.19
C LYS A 649 -47.55 -11.37 0.52
N ASN A 650 -46.79 -12.32 -0.04
CA ASN A 650 -46.59 -13.67 0.45
C ASN A 650 -45.17 -13.87 1.01
N ILE A 651 -44.45 -12.80 1.34
CA ILE A 651 -43.04 -12.84 1.81
C ILE A 651 -42.82 -13.78 3.00
N SER A 652 -43.84 -13.98 3.84
CA SER A 652 -43.80 -14.86 5.01
C SER A 652 -43.61 -16.34 4.64
N ASN A 653 -43.81 -16.73 3.38
CA ASN A 653 -43.46 -18.07 2.88
C ASN A 653 -41.94 -18.24 2.72
N TYR A 654 -41.22 -17.15 2.48
CA TYR A 654 -39.80 -17.14 2.10
C TYR A 654 -38.89 -16.61 3.22
N VAL A 655 -39.44 -15.83 4.15
CA VAL A 655 -38.69 -15.21 5.24
C VAL A 655 -39.43 -15.42 6.56
N LYS A 656 -38.70 -15.85 7.59
CA LYS A 656 -39.22 -16.12 8.94
C LYS A 656 -38.61 -15.16 9.96
N ASN A 657 -39.34 -14.97 11.07
CA ASN A 657 -38.93 -14.15 12.21
C ASN A 657 -38.71 -12.66 11.88
N ILE A 658 -39.51 -12.14 10.95
CA ILE A 658 -39.60 -10.71 10.63
C ILE A 658 -41.02 -10.20 10.88
N THR A 659 -41.17 -8.90 11.11
CA THR A 659 -42.50 -8.26 11.19
C THR A 659 -42.90 -7.80 9.79
N HIS A 660 -43.81 -8.51 9.13
CA HIS A 660 -44.40 -8.07 7.86
C HIS A 660 -45.62 -7.18 8.13
N LEU A 661 -45.42 -5.86 8.05
CA LEU A 661 -46.44 -4.86 8.34
C LEU A 661 -47.08 -4.35 7.05
N ARG A 662 -48.20 -4.96 6.66
CA ARG A 662 -48.90 -4.59 5.42
C ARG A 662 -49.93 -3.49 5.61
N SER A 663 -50.04 -2.58 4.63
CA SER A 663 -51.07 -1.55 4.54
C SER A 663 -52.26 -1.99 3.69
N GLU A 664 -53.46 -1.50 4.04
CA GLU A 664 -54.68 -1.77 3.27
C GLU A 664 -54.70 -1.03 1.92
N LYS A 665 -54.05 0.14 1.88
CA LYS A 665 -53.90 1.01 0.72
C LYS A 665 -52.49 1.57 0.69
N ASN A 666 -52.03 1.99 -0.48
CA ASN A 666 -50.75 2.68 -0.65
C ASN A 666 -50.79 4.05 0.07
N LEU A 667 -49.93 4.24 1.06
CA LEU A 667 -49.80 5.43 1.89
C LEU A 667 -48.68 6.37 1.39
N GLY A 668 -47.88 5.91 0.43
CA GLY A 668 -46.65 6.55 -0.01
C GLY A 668 -45.50 6.36 0.99
N PHE A 669 -44.27 6.65 0.55
CA PHE A 669 -43.04 6.41 1.32
C PHE A 669 -43.11 6.98 2.75
N ILE A 670 -43.43 8.26 2.89
CA ILE A 670 -43.51 8.95 4.19
C ILE A 670 -44.56 8.31 5.11
N GLY A 671 -45.75 8.01 4.58
CA GLY A 671 -46.83 7.42 5.36
C GLY A 671 -46.49 6.01 5.84
N ASN A 672 -45.86 5.22 4.96
CA ASN A 672 -45.42 3.87 5.25
C ASN A 672 -44.31 3.83 6.32
N CYS A 673 -43.29 4.69 6.19
CA CYS A 673 -42.22 4.85 7.18
C CYS A 673 -42.77 5.23 8.56
N LYS A 674 -43.70 6.20 8.66
CA LYS A 674 -44.30 6.61 9.93
C LYS A 674 -45.12 5.49 10.59
N LYS A 675 -45.91 4.74 9.80
CA LYS A 675 -46.67 3.60 10.29
C LYS A 675 -45.75 2.50 10.82
N ALA A 676 -44.67 2.20 10.11
CA ALA A 676 -43.70 1.20 10.53
C ALA A 676 -42.92 1.62 11.78
N ALA A 677 -42.51 2.89 11.87
CA ALA A 677 -41.80 3.44 13.02
C ALA A 677 -42.62 3.36 14.32
N ALA A 678 -43.95 3.49 14.24
CA ALA A 678 -44.83 3.31 15.39
C ALA A 678 -44.82 1.88 15.96
N ASN A 679 -44.35 0.89 15.19
CA ASN A 679 -44.23 -0.52 15.61
C ASN A 679 -42.79 -0.92 15.99
N ALA A 680 -41.82 0.00 15.88
CA ALA A 680 -40.44 -0.23 16.25
C ALA A 680 -40.25 -0.36 17.77
N ARG A 681 -39.55 -1.40 18.22
CA ARG A 681 -39.21 -1.63 19.64
C ARG A 681 -37.80 -1.15 20.04
N GLY A 682 -36.90 -0.98 19.07
CA GLY A 682 -35.51 -0.60 19.31
C GLY A 682 -35.34 0.81 19.86
N LYS A 683 -34.25 1.05 20.61
CA LYS A 683 -33.81 2.40 21.00
C LYS A 683 -33.41 3.24 19.78
N TYR A 684 -33.01 2.58 18.70
CA TYR A 684 -32.74 3.19 17.39
C TYR A 684 -33.70 2.68 16.33
N ILE A 685 -34.08 3.57 15.39
CA ILE A 685 -34.81 3.25 14.18
C ILE A 685 -33.82 3.35 13.02
N HIS A 686 -33.69 2.30 12.21
CA HIS A 686 -32.91 2.34 10.98
C HIS A 686 -33.84 2.29 9.78
N PHE A 687 -33.92 3.36 8.99
CA PHE A 687 -34.58 3.31 7.69
C PHE A 687 -33.58 2.85 6.64
N LEU A 688 -33.87 1.72 6.00
CA LEU A 688 -33.04 1.11 4.96
C LEU A 688 -33.90 0.89 3.71
N ASN A 689 -33.49 1.47 2.58
CA ASN A 689 -34.19 1.22 1.33
C ASN A 689 -34.05 -0.24 0.89
N ASN A 690 -35.05 -0.75 0.19
CA ASN A 690 -35.07 -2.14 -0.25
C ASN A 690 -34.09 -2.44 -1.41
N ASP A 691 -33.65 -1.43 -2.16
CA ASP A 691 -32.65 -1.52 -3.22
C ASP A 691 -31.22 -1.37 -2.70
N THR A 692 -30.94 -1.91 -1.50
CA THR A 692 -29.63 -1.87 -0.85
C THR A 692 -29.06 -3.25 -0.55
N ILE A 693 -27.73 -3.35 -0.58
CA ILE A 693 -26.95 -4.50 -0.13
C ILE A 693 -25.98 -4.01 0.93
N VAL A 694 -26.17 -4.43 2.17
CA VAL A 694 -25.35 -3.98 3.31
C VAL A 694 -24.07 -4.81 3.42
N LYS A 695 -22.93 -4.18 3.78
CA LYS A 695 -21.65 -4.87 4.02
C LYS A 695 -21.41 -5.17 5.50
N GLN A 696 -20.39 -5.97 5.80
CA GLN A 696 -20.01 -6.26 7.19
C GLN A 696 -19.72 -4.98 7.98
N GLY A 697 -20.12 -4.96 9.25
CA GLY A 697 -19.87 -3.83 10.15
C GLY A 697 -20.78 -2.60 9.94
N TRP A 698 -21.69 -2.64 8.96
CA TRP A 698 -22.57 -1.51 8.65
C TRP A 698 -23.37 -1.02 9.87
N LEU A 699 -24.12 -1.91 10.51
CA LEU A 699 -24.98 -1.51 11.61
C LEU A 699 -24.21 -1.29 12.92
N SER A 700 -23.20 -2.12 13.21
CA SER A 700 -22.46 -2.05 14.47
C SER A 700 -21.62 -0.79 14.59
N SER A 701 -21.04 -0.30 13.49
CA SER A 701 -20.30 0.96 13.46
C SER A 701 -21.21 2.17 13.71
N LEU A 702 -22.42 2.19 13.14
CA LEU A 702 -23.42 3.22 13.41
C LEU A 702 -23.87 3.19 14.87
N VAL A 703 -24.20 2.02 15.41
CA VAL A 703 -24.65 1.88 16.82
C VAL A 703 -23.54 2.30 17.79
N LYS A 704 -22.30 1.88 17.57
CA LYS A 704 -21.16 2.25 18.41
C LYS A 704 -20.93 3.76 18.42
N LEU A 705 -21.03 4.41 17.25
CA LEU A 705 -20.92 5.86 17.13
C LEU A 705 -22.04 6.57 17.90
N MET A 706 -23.29 6.11 17.74
CA MET A 706 -24.43 6.68 18.45
C MET A 706 -24.32 6.45 19.96
N ASP A 707 -23.96 5.27 20.45
CA ASP A 707 -23.82 5.01 21.88
C ASP A 707 -22.67 5.81 22.52
N GLY A 708 -21.62 6.11 21.76
CA GLY A 708 -20.47 6.90 22.22
C GLY A 708 -20.74 8.40 22.40
N ASP A 709 -21.77 8.96 21.76
CA ASP A 709 -22.09 10.39 21.84
C ASP A 709 -23.61 10.64 21.78
N SER A 710 -24.19 11.00 22.92
CA SER A 710 -25.63 11.33 23.05
C SER A 710 -26.05 12.58 22.27
N SER A 711 -25.12 13.44 21.86
CA SER A 711 -25.43 14.62 21.04
C SER A 711 -25.74 14.28 19.58
N ILE A 712 -25.39 13.08 19.12
CA ILE A 712 -25.72 12.61 17.76
C ILE A 712 -27.17 12.10 17.76
N GLY A 713 -28.03 12.74 16.97
CA GLY A 713 -29.43 12.33 16.82
C GLY A 713 -29.67 11.40 15.62
N MET A 714 -28.81 11.51 14.60
CA MET A 714 -28.91 10.78 13.35
C MET A 714 -27.53 10.49 12.77
N SER A 715 -27.36 9.28 12.21
CA SER A 715 -26.14 8.88 11.51
C SER A 715 -26.44 8.08 10.24
N GLY A 716 -25.49 8.06 9.32
CA GLY A 716 -25.66 7.49 7.99
C GLY A 716 -24.44 6.78 7.44
N SER A 717 -24.70 5.88 6.51
CA SER A 717 -23.70 5.04 5.86
C SER A 717 -22.98 5.76 4.70
N LYS A 718 -21.77 5.29 4.39
CA LYS A 718 -21.13 5.47 3.08
C LYS A 718 -21.89 4.68 2.03
N LEU A 719 -22.38 5.39 1.02
CA LEU A 719 -23.12 4.79 -0.08
C LEU A 719 -22.18 4.56 -1.26
N ILE A 720 -22.21 3.36 -1.82
CA ILE A 720 -21.37 2.91 -2.92
C ILE A 720 -22.27 2.41 -4.05
N TYR A 721 -21.95 2.77 -5.30
CA TYR A 721 -22.64 2.20 -6.45
C TYR A 721 -22.28 0.72 -6.64
N PRO A 722 -23.05 -0.06 -7.41
CA PRO A 722 -22.73 -1.45 -7.74
C PRO A 722 -21.43 -1.64 -8.54
N ASP A 723 -20.89 -0.58 -9.14
CA ASP A 723 -19.60 -0.60 -9.85
C ASP A 723 -18.39 -0.34 -8.95
N GLY A 724 -18.60 0.06 -7.69
CA GLY A 724 -17.56 0.30 -6.69
C GLY A 724 -17.21 1.77 -6.50
N ARG A 725 -17.76 2.68 -7.31
CA ARG A 725 -17.55 4.12 -7.12
C ARG A 725 -18.37 4.65 -5.94
N LEU A 726 -17.86 5.70 -5.30
CA LEU A 726 -18.58 6.39 -4.23
C LEU A 726 -19.85 7.03 -4.78
N GLN A 727 -20.98 6.80 -4.11
CA GLN A 727 -22.24 7.50 -4.38
C GLN A 727 -22.40 8.71 -3.47
N GLU A 728 -22.13 8.52 -2.17
CA GLU A 728 -22.27 9.58 -1.17
C GLU A 728 -21.40 9.31 0.08
N ALA A 729 -20.62 10.32 0.49
CA ALA A 729 -19.89 10.37 1.76
C ALA A 729 -20.46 11.47 2.68
N GLY A 730 -21.78 11.44 2.85
CA GLY A 730 -22.60 12.50 3.42
C GLY A 730 -23.06 13.54 2.41
N GLY A 731 -24.19 14.17 2.68
CA GLY A 731 -24.77 15.19 1.81
C GLY A 731 -24.40 16.61 2.22
N ILE A 732 -24.16 17.48 1.23
CA ILE A 732 -24.03 18.93 1.39
C ILE A 732 -25.30 19.60 0.87
N ILE A 733 -25.80 20.60 1.60
CA ILE A 733 -26.91 21.46 1.15
C ILE A 733 -26.40 22.88 1.01
N TRP A 734 -26.49 23.43 -0.20
CA TRP A 734 -26.04 24.78 -0.51
C TRP A 734 -27.07 25.83 -0.09
N SER A 735 -26.66 27.10 -0.06
CA SER A 735 -27.53 28.21 0.37
C SER A 735 -28.73 28.46 -0.55
N ASP A 736 -28.70 27.95 -1.78
CA ASP A 736 -29.84 27.94 -2.70
C ASP A 736 -30.80 26.75 -2.48
N GLY A 737 -30.50 25.89 -1.50
CA GLY A 737 -31.27 24.69 -1.17
C GLY A 737 -30.97 23.48 -2.05
N SER A 738 -30.03 23.58 -3.00
CA SER A 738 -29.60 22.43 -3.80
C SER A 738 -28.76 21.45 -2.99
N GLY A 739 -28.97 20.15 -3.20
CA GLY A 739 -28.20 19.08 -2.57
C GLY A 739 -27.07 18.58 -3.46
N TRP A 740 -25.96 18.19 -2.83
CA TRP A 740 -24.84 17.52 -3.47
C TRP A 740 -24.42 16.30 -2.64
N ASN A 741 -24.55 15.12 -3.25
CA ASN A 741 -24.01 13.86 -2.73
C ASN A 741 -22.48 13.92 -2.79
N TYR A 742 -21.85 14.16 -1.64
CA TYR A 742 -20.43 14.48 -1.61
C TYR A 742 -19.59 13.29 -2.06
N GLY A 743 -18.66 13.53 -2.99
CA GLY A 743 -17.79 12.50 -3.54
C GLY A 743 -18.41 11.61 -4.64
N ASN A 744 -19.62 11.92 -5.12
CA ASN A 744 -20.27 11.16 -6.19
C ASN A 744 -19.34 10.92 -7.40
N GLY A 745 -19.13 9.65 -7.73
CA GLY A 745 -18.31 9.18 -8.85
C GLY A 745 -16.81 9.09 -8.56
N ARG A 746 -16.35 9.45 -7.34
CA ARG A 746 -14.95 9.36 -6.93
C ARG A 746 -14.60 8.01 -6.31
N ASP A 747 -13.31 7.85 -6.01
CA ASP A 747 -12.77 6.72 -5.28
C ASP A 747 -13.25 6.76 -3.80
N PRO A 748 -13.94 5.72 -3.31
CA PRO A 748 -14.41 5.67 -1.92
C PRO A 748 -13.28 5.59 -0.87
N ASP A 749 -12.02 5.32 -1.27
CA ASP A 749 -10.86 5.20 -0.39
C ASP A 749 -10.07 6.51 -0.20
N ASP A 750 -10.44 7.57 -0.91
CA ASP A 750 -9.81 8.88 -0.76
C ASP A 750 -9.93 9.40 0.70
N PRO A 751 -8.88 10.02 1.27
CA PRO A 751 -8.84 10.46 2.67
C PRO A 751 -10.06 11.26 3.15
N GLU A 752 -10.58 12.14 2.30
CA GLU A 752 -11.67 13.06 2.61
C GLU A 752 -13.05 12.38 2.81
N PHE A 753 -13.17 11.10 2.45
CA PHE A 753 -14.39 10.31 2.59
C PHE A 753 -14.32 9.29 3.73
N ASN A 754 -13.18 9.18 4.41
CA ASN A 754 -12.88 8.08 5.31
C ASN A 754 -12.72 8.47 6.78
N TYR A 755 -13.24 9.63 7.21
CA TYR A 755 -13.31 10.03 8.61
C TYR A 755 -14.74 10.36 9.05
N VAL A 756 -15.03 10.17 10.34
CA VAL A 756 -16.33 10.49 10.95
C VAL A 756 -16.51 12.01 10.95
N LYS A 757 -17.63 12.51 10.44
CA LYS A 757 -17.84 13.96 10.29
C LYS A 757 -19.29 14.39 10.38
N ASP A 758 -19.50 15.63 10.84
CA ASP A 758 -20.80 16.28 10.78
C ASP A 758 -21.15 16.62 9.33
N VAL A 759 -22.40 16.36 8.92
CA VAL A 759 -22.87 16.62 7.54
C VAL A 759 -24.21 17.32 7.54
N ASP A 760 -24.66 17.80 6.38
CA ASP A 760 -25.94 18.53 6.31
C ASP A 760 -27.14 17.61 6.38
N TYR A 761 -27.05 16.49 5.69
CA TYR A 761 -28.05 15.44 5.68
C TYR A 761 -27.39 14.09 5.33
N ILE A 762 -28.14 13.02 5.57
CA ILE A 762 -27.85 11.68 5.08
C ILE A 762 -29.01 11.29 4.16
N SER A 763 -28.70 10.73 2.99
CA SER A 763 -29.71 10.22 2.09
C SER A 763 -30.55 9.09 2.71
N GLY A 764 -31.85 9.07 2.38
CA GLY A 764 -32.85 8.08 2.82
C GLY A 764 -32.50 6.60 2.58
N ALA A 765 -31.42 6.29 1.86
CA ALA A 765 -30.99 4.93 1.55
C ALA A 765 -30.58 4.12 2.80
N SER A 766 -29.89 4.75 3.76
CA SER A 766 -29.47 4.09 5.03
C SER A 766 -29.27 5.12 6.13
N ILE A 767 -30.27 5.27 7.00
CA ILE A 767 -30.28 6.26 8.09
C ILE A 767 -30.59 5.57 9.42
N LEU A 768 -29.72 5.74 10.42
CA LEU A 768 -29.97 5.38 11.81
C LEU A 768 -30.36 6.61 12.64
N ILE A 769 -31.47 6.56 13.36
CA ILE A 769 -32.04 7.67 14.13
C ILE A 769 -32.32 7.20 15.57
N ARG A 770 -32.06 8.05 16.56
CA ARG A 770 -32.57 7.82 17.92
C ARG A 770 -34.10 7.83 17.92
N LYS A 771 -34.72 6.78 18.45
CA LYS A 771 -36.19 6.69 18.51
C LYS A 771 -36.81 7.85 19.30
N GLU A 772 -36.19 8.24 20.41
CA GLU A 772 -36.64 9.40 21.19
C GLU A 772 -36.61 10.72 20.38
N VAL A 773 -35.65 10.89 19.47
CA VAL A 773 -35.53 12.08 18.62
C VAL A 773 -36.55 12.04 17.50
N TRP A 774 -36.75 10.86 16.89
CA TRP A 774 -37.81 10.63 15.93
C TRP A 774 -39.20 10.96 16.49
N ASP A 775 -39.50 10.43 17.68
CA ASP A 775 -40.77 10.63 18.37
C ASP A 775 -40.96 12.11 18.76
N LYS A 776 -39.89 12.78 19.24
CA LYS A 776 -39.90 14.21 19.60
C LYS A 776 -40.15 15.13 18.41
N LEU A 777 -39.60 14.81 17.25
CA LEU A 777 -39.70 15.64 16.04
C LEU A 777 -40.91 15.32 15.16
N GLY A 778 -41.64 14.24 15.46
CA GLY A 778 -42.84 13.83 14.72
C GLY A 778 -42.56 13.08 13.41
N GLY A 779 -41.33 12.59 13.23
CA GLY A 779 -40.86 11.88 12.04
C GLY A 779 -40.78 12.74 10.78
N PHE A 780 -40.82 12.10 9.61
CA PHE A 780 -40.80 12.79 8.31
C PHE A 780 -42.04 13.68 8.10
N ASP A 781 -41.81 14.89 7.59
CA ASP A 781 -42.85 15.90 7.35
C ASP A 781 -43.71 15.54 6.14
N GLU A 782 -45.03 15.49 6.33
CA GLU A 782 -45.97 15.10 5.30
C GLU A 782 -46.12 16.12 4.17
N MET A 783 -45.58 17.34 4.32
CA MET A 783 -45.54 18.35 3.26
C MET A 783 -44.78 17.90 2.00
N TYR A 784 -43.91 16.90 2.15
CA TYR A 784 -43.08 16.34 1.08
C TYR A 784 -43.69 15.08 0.43
N LYS A 785 -44.94 14.72 0.75
CA LYS A 785 -45.62 13.60 0.06
C LYS A 785 -45.64 13.84 -1.46
N PRO A 786 -45.37 12.80 -2.29
CA PRO A 786 -45.16 11.40 -1.90
C PRO A 786 -43.73 11.04 -1.45
N ALA A 787 -42.69 11.80 -1.86
CA ALA A 787 -41.27 11.57 -1.53
C ALA A 787 -40.38 12.78 -1.94
N TYR A 788 -39.08 12.68 -1.62
CA TYR A 788 -38.01 13.67 -1.79
C TYR A 788 -38.03 14.85 -0.79
N CYS A 789 -36.84 15.17 -0.28
CA CYS A 789 -36.53 16.18 0.74
C CYS A 789 -36.93 15.82 2.18
N GLU A 790 -37.59 14.68 2.43
CA GLU A 790 -37.97 14.26 3.78
C GLU A 790 -36.78 14.02 4.71
N ASP A 791 -35.69 13.47 4.16
CA ASP A 791 -34.43 13.17 4.85
C ASP A 791 -33.64 14.46 5.15
N SER A 792 -33.56 15.36 4.17
CA SER A 792 -32.94 16.67 4.29
C SER A 792 -33.70 17.55 5.28
N ASP A 793 -35.03 17.57 5.21
CA ASP A 793 -35.87 18.32 6.14
C ASP A 793 -35.72 17.83 7.58
N PHE A 794 -35.78 16.51 7.78
CA PHE A 794 -35.59 15.92 9.10
C PHE A 794 -34.19 16.22 9.66
N SER A 795 -33.16 16.15 8.81
CA SER A 795 -31.78 16.50 9.19
C SER A 795 -31.66 17.97 9.63
N PHE A 796 -32.36 18.89 8.97
CA PHE A 796 -32.41 20.30 9.38
C PHE A 796 -33.20 20.51 10.68
N ALA A 797 -34.35 19.86 10.84
CA ALA A 797 -35.16 19.91 12.06
C ALA A 797 -34.40 19.36 13.28
N LEU A 798 -33.66 18.27 13.09
CA LEU A 798 -32.84 17.63 14.11
C LEU A 798 -31.70 18.56 14.55
N ARG A 799 -30.99 19.18 13.61
CA ARG A 799 -29.93 20.15 13.90
C ARG A 799 -30.43 21.41 14.58
N LYS A 800 -31.57 21.95 14.13
CA LYS A 800 -32.24 23.09 14.79
C LYS A 800 -32.63 22.77 16.24
N SER A 801 -32.84 21.50 16.56
CA SER A 801 -33.16 21.02 17.92
C SER A 801 -31.92 20.74 18.78
N GLY A 802 -30.71 21.03 18.28
CA GLY A 802 -29.44 20.91 19.01
C GLY A 802 -28.71 19.58 18.85
N TYR A 803 -29.22 18.66 18.04
CA TYR A 803 -28.56 17.37 17.77
C TYR A 803 -27.64 17.44 16.55
N ARG A 804 -26.69 16.52 16.46
CA ARG A 804 -25.77 16.37 15.32
C ARG A 804 -26.28 15.32 14.32
N VAL A 805 -25.94 15.54 13.04
CA VAL A 805 -26.12 14.58 11.94
C VAL A 805 -24.72 14.17 11.49
N VAL A 806 -24.40 12.88 11.60
CA VAL A 806 -23.01 12.41 11.47
C VAL A 806 -22.88 11.29 10.44
N TYR A 807 -21.95 11.44 9.51
CA TYR A 807 -21.57 10.41 8.56
C TYR A 807 -20.56 9.43 9.18
N GLN A 808 -20.80 8.12 9.00
CA GLN A 808 -19.95 7.03 9.50
C GLN A 808 -19.36 6.24 8.32
N PRO A 809 -18.07 6.46 7.97
CA PRO A 809 -17.44 5.82 6.81
C PRO A 809 -17.25 4.30 6.95
N LEU A 810 -17.20 3.74 8.16
CA LEU A 810 -17.11 2.29 8.36
C LEU A 810 -18.45 1.58 8.12
N SER A 811 -19.54 2.33 8.01
CA SER A 811 -20.82 1.77 7.61
C SER A 811 -20.97 1.83 6.11
N GLU A 812 -20.73 0.72 5.42
CA GLU A 812 -20.81 0.67 3.96
C GLU A 812 -22.07 -0.04 3.46
N VAL A 813 -22.78 0.63 2.54
CA VAL A 813 -23.99 0.10 1.89
C VAL A 813 -23.88 0.31 0.39
N ILE A 814 -24.08 -0.76 -0.38
CA ILE A 814 -24.20 -0.68 -1.83
C ILE A 814 -25.66 -0.37 -2.16
N HIS A 815 -25.91 0.65 -2.98
CA HIS A 815 -27.26 1.11 -3.32
C HIS A 815 -27.49 1.03 -4.83
N LEU A 816 -28.52 0.29 -5.25
CA LEU A 816 -28.77 -0.15 -6.64
C LEU A 816 -29.58 0.86 -7.50
N GLU A 817 -29.68 2.12 -7.07
CA GLU A 817 -30.47 3.25 -7.61
C GLU A 817 -31.26 3.00 -8.93
N GLY A 818 -32.60 3.03 -8.86
CA GLY A 818 -33.49 2.99 -10.04
C GLY A 818 -34.45 1.79 -10.13
N TYR A 819 -34.35 0.84 -9.20
CA TYR A 819 -35.23 -0.34 -9.13
C TYR A 819 -36.47 -0.14 -8.25
N SER A 820 -36.40 0.70 -7.22
CA SER A 820 -37.50 1.02 -6.29
C SER A 820 -38.66 1.83 -6.90
N HIS A 821 -38.58 2.24 -8.17
CA HIS A 821 -39.55 3.10 -8.86
C HIS A 821 -40.24 2.46 -10.10
N GLY A 822 -40.35 1.13 -10.12
CA GLY A 822 -41.21 0.40 -11.06
C GLY A 822 -40.57 0.06 -12.41
N THR A 823 -40.75 -1.20 -12.81
CA THR A 823 -40.42 -1.75 -14.12
C THR A 823 -41.47 -1.34 -15.17
N ASN A 824 -41.00 -0.65 -16.21
CA ASN A 824 -41.48 -0.58 -17.60
C ASN A 824 -42.97 -0.53 -18.02
N GLU A 825 -43.97 -0.37 -17.16
CA GLU A 825 -45.35 -0.11 -17.63
C GLU A 825 -45.84 1.34 -17.51
N ASP A 826 -45.08 2.26 -16.91
CA ASP A 826 -45.46 3.68 -16.86
C ASP A 826 -44.28 4.63 -17.10
N ILE A 827 -43.89 4.80 -18.36
CA ILE A 827 -43.07 5.94 -18.81
C ILE A 827 -43.76 7.28 -18.46
N THR A 828 -45.09 7.26 -18.30
CA THR A 828 -45.93 8.34 -17.79
C THR A 828 -45.71 8.67 -16.30
N ASN A 829 -45.49 7.70 -15.41
CA ASN A 829 -45.31 7.94 -13.96
C ASN A 829 -43.87 8.23 -13.54
N LYS A 830 -42.83 7.72 -14.25
CA LYS A 830 -41.42 8.12 -14.01
C LYS A 830 -41.18 9.62 -14.23
N THR A 831 -41.96 10.21 -15.13
CA THR A 831 -41.94 11.66 -15.41
C THR A 831 -42.67 12.45 -14.31
N ALA A 832 -43.66 11.84 -13.63
CA ALA A 832 -44.41 12.45 -12.53
C ALA A 832 -43.63 12.45 -11.20
N VAL A 833 -42.92 11.37 -10.85
CA VAL A 833 -42.16 11.28 -9.59
C VAL A 833 -40.95 12.24 -9.56
N LYS A 834 -40.22 12.39 -10.67
CA LYS A 834 -39.14 13.39 -10.81
C LYS A 834 -39.64 14.84 -10.79
N SER A 835 -40.91 15.08 -11.14
CA SER A 835 -41.49 16.42 -11.07
C SER A 835 -41.68 16.91 -9.63
N TYR A 836 -41.93 15.99 -8.68
CA TYR A 836 -42.03 16.31 -7.25
C TYR A 836 -40.70 16.72 -6.64
N GLN A 837 -39.56 16.25 -7.15
CA GLN A 837 -38.24 16.66 -6.64
C GLN A 837 -38.02 18.17 -6.77
N LEU A 838 -38.40 18.76 -7.91
CA LEU A 838 -38.28 20.21 -8.12
C LEU A 838 -39.24 20.99 -7.22
N GLU A 839 -40.49 20.53 -7.10
CA GLU A 839 -41.51 21.16 -6.27
C GLU A 839 -41.13 21.10 -4.78
N ASN A 840 -40.71 19.93 -4.29
CA ASN A 840 -40.33 19.73 -2.90
C ASN A 840 -39.03 20.45 -2.54
N ASN A 841 -38.06 20.56 -3.45
CA ASN A 841 -36.89 21.42 -3.26
C ASN A 841 -37.29 22.89 -3.04
N GLN A 842 -38.28 23.41 -3.78
CA GLN A 842 -38.78 24.78 -3.57
C GLN A 842 -39.47 24.93 -2.21
N LYS A 843 -40.25 23.92 -1.78
CA LYS A 843 -40.86 23.90 -0.45
C LYS A 843 -39.81 23.88 0.66
N PHE A 844 -38.79 23.04 0.51
CA PHE A 844 -37.66 22.92 1.43
C PHE A 844 -36.91 24.26 1.54
N GLN A 845 -36.53 24.84 0.40
CA GLN A 845 -35.86 26.14 0.34
C GLN A 845 -36.69 27.22 1.04
N LYS A 846 -38.01 27.26 0.81
CA LYS A 846 -38.90 28.22 1.45
C LYS A 846 -39.00 28.01 2.96
N LYS A 847 -39.07 26.76 3.43
CA LYS A 847 -39.17 26.41 4.86
C LYS A 847 -37.89 26.76 5.62
N TRP A 848 -36.73 26.48 5.03
CA TRP A 848 -35.41 26.62 5.67
C TRP A 848 -34.62 27.83 5.21
N ASN A 849 -35.26 28.81 4.54
CA ASN A 849 -34.57 29.96 3.94
C ASN A 849 -33.62 30.69 4.91
N ASN A 850 -34.04 30.87 6.17
CA ASN A 850 -33.21 31.56 7.16
C ASN A 850 -31.97 30.73 7.52
N GLU A 851 -32.16 29.43 7.76
CA GLU A 851 -31.09 28.50 8.10
C GLU A 851 -30.12 28.29 6.92
N LEU A 852 -30.61 28.24 5.69
CA LEU A 852 -29.79 28.14 4.47
C LEU A 852 -28.92 29.39 4.28
N LEU A 853 -29.49 30.59 4.40
CA LEU A 853 -28.76 31.84 4.22
C LEU A 853 -27.74 32.12 5.34
N GLN A 854 -28.02 31.68 6.57
CA GLN A 854 -27.11 31.88 7.70
C GLN A 854 -26.05 30.77 7.81
N GLY A 855 -26.42 29.54 7.47
CA GLY A 855 -25.65 28.35 7.81
C GLY A 855 -24.91 27.68 6.66
N GLN A 856 -25.24 27.98 5.40
CA GLN A 856 -24.69 27.29 4.22
C GLN A 856 -23.89 28.20 3.30
N PHE A 857 -23.02 27.59 2.49
CA PHE A 857 -22.22 28.27 1.48
C PHE A 857 -22.95 28.35 0.13
N PRO A 858 -22.57 29.29 -0.75
CA PRO A 858 -22.98 29.24 -2.15
C PRO A 858 -22.56 27.92 -2.81
N ASN A 859 -23.32 27.49 -3.82
CA ASN A 859 -23.09 26.21 -4.48
C ASN A 859 -21.65 26.07 -5.01
N GLY A 860 -20.96 25.00 -4.58
CA GLY A 860 -19.61 24.67 -5.01
C GLY A 860 -18.50 25.54 -4.40
N VAL A 861 -18.85 26.45 -3.49
CA VAL A 861 -17.90 27.37 -2.85
C VAL A 861 -17.54 26.86 -1.46
N GLU A 862 -16.26 26.94 -1.11
CA GLU A 862 -15.73 26.49 0.20
C GLU A 862 -16.07 25.05 0.59
N VAL A 863 -15.96 24.14 -0.39
CA VAL A 863 -16.20 22.70 -0.21
C VAL A 863 -15.44 22.13 0.99
N PHE A 864 -14.21 22.60 1.24
CA PHE A 864 -13.38 22.21 2.38
C PHE A 864 -14.10 22.33 3.73
N TRP A 865 -14.86 23.41 3.95
CA TRP A 865 -15.62 23.61 5.18
C TRP A 865 -17.05 23.07 5.11
N ALA A 866 -17.64 23.05 3.91
CA ALA A 866 -19.00 22.56 3.70
C ALA A 866 -19.11 21.06 3.99
N ARG A 867 -18.14 20.26 3.54
CA ARG A 867 -18.16 18.78 3.59
C ARG A 867 -18.18 18.17 4.99
N ASP A 868 -17.70 18.90 6.01
CA ASP A 868 -17.62 18.44 7.40
C ASP A 868 -18.14 19.49 8.41
N ARG A 869 -18.90 20.48 7.90
CA ARG A 869 -19.53 21.58 8.64
C ARG A 869 -18.58 22.31 9.59
N SER A 870 -17.34 22.52 9.15
CA SER A 870 -16.26 23.09 9.97
C SER A 870 -16.11 24.60 9.89
N ARG A 871 -16.98 25.34 9.17
CA ARG A 871 -16.92 26.81 9.01
C ARG A 871 -16.69 27.58 10.32
N ASN A 872 -17.35 27.17 11.39
CA ASN A 872 -17.29 27.84 12.69
C ASN A 872 -16.34 27.13 13.68
N LYS A 873 -15.64 26.08 13.22
CA LYS A 873 -14.64 25.36 14.01
C LYS A 873 -13.27 25.97 13.74
N LYS A 874 -12.47 26.10 14.79
CA LYS A 874 -11.03 26.35 14.62
C LYS A 874 -10.40 25.11 13.99
N SER A 875 -9.49 25.30 13.04
CA SER A 875 -8.84 24.17 12.38
C SER A 875 -7.35 24.13 12.71
N ILE A 876 -6.81 22.93 12.90
CA ILE A 876 -5.39 22.71 13.17
C ILE A 876 -4.86 21.61 12.26
N LEU A 877 -3.68 21.83 11.69
CA LEU A 877 -2.93 20.83 10.96
C LEU A 877 -1.81 20.31 11.85
N VAL A 878 -1.74 18.99 12.05
CA VAL A 878 -0.64 18.33 12.76
C VAL A 878 0.22 17.57 11.77
N ILE A 879 1.53 17.78 11.82
CA ILE A 879 2.51 17.09 10.96
C ILE A 879 3.48 16.31 11.86
N ASP A 880 3.66 15.03 11.58
CA ASP A 880 4.59 14.12 12.27
C ASP A 880 5.23 13.14 11.27
N HIS A 881 6.21 12.33 11.67
CA HIS A 881 6.91 11.40 10.78
C HIS A 881 5.99 10.34 10.15
N TYR A 882 4.98 9.88 10.90
CA TYR A 882 3.96 8.92 10.49
C TYR A 882 2.75 8.98 11.44
N VAL A 883 1.66 8.28 11.10
CA VAL A 883 0.47 8.16 11.96
C VAL A 883 0.85 7.53 13.32
N PRO A 884 0.58 8.17 14.47
CA PRO A 884 1.23 7.78 15.73
C PRO A 884 0.90 6.36 16.20
N HIS A 885 1.93 5.59 16.49
CA HIS A 885 1.84 4.25 17.07
C HIS A 885 1.81 4.30 18.59
N ILE A 886 0.60 4.32 19.13
CA ILE A 886 0.36 4.56 20.56
C ILE A 886 1.06 3.58 21.52
N ASP A 887 1.44 2.40 21.03
CA ASP A 887 2.00 1.26 21.76
C ASP A 887 3.49 1.00 21.46
N ARG A 888 4.14 1.82 20.61
CA ARG A 888 5.55 1.59 20.20
C ARG A 888 6.54 2.51 20.89
N ASP A 889 6.23 3.80 21.00
CA ASP A 889 7.11 4.79 21.61
C ASP A 889 6.34 5.91 22.33
N ALA A 890 6.99 6.53 23.30
CA ALA A 890 6.41 7.59 24.11
C ALA A 890 6.08 8.85 23.29
N GLY A 891 6.82 9.11 22.21
CA GLY A 891 6.58 10.24 21.32
C GLY A 891 5.25 10.07 20.59
N SER A 892 5.06 8.93 19.93
CA SER A 892 3.80 8.55 19.27
C SER A 892 2.60 8.57 20.23
N ARG A 893 2.75 8.01 21.44
CA ARG A 893 1.69 8.07 22.47
C ARG A 893 1.34 9.51 22.84
N THR A 894 2.32 10.38 23.00
CA THR A 894 2.09 11.79 23.32
C THR A 894 1.40 12.52 22.16
N THR A 895 1.85 12.33 20.91
CA THR A 895 1.21 12.92 19.73
C THR A 895 -0.26 12.52 19.64
N PHE A 896 -0.57 11.23 19.83
CA PHE A 896 -1.95 10.74 19.84
C PHE A 896 -2.81 11.38 20.93
N GLN A 897 -2.28 11.49 22.16
CA GLN A 897 -2.98 12.13 23.27
C GLN A 897 -3.30 13.60 22.97
N TYR A 898 -2.37 14.33 22.34
CA TYR A 898 -2.61 15.72 21.93
C TYR A 898 -3.58 15.85 20.75
N LEU A 899 -3.55 14.93 19.78
CA LEU A 899 -4.58 14.85 18.74
C LEU A 899 -5.99 14.69 19.35
N ARG A 900 -6.12 13.81 20.35
CA ARG A 900 -7.37 13.63 21.11
C ARG A 900 -7.77 14.91 21.85
N LEU A 901 -6.82 15.60 22.48
CA LEU A 901 -7.09 16.89 23.14
C LEU A 901 -7.60 17.94 22.15
N PHE A 902 -6.98 18.09 20.98
CA PHE A 902 -7.44 19.05 19.97
C PHE A 902 -8.88 18.77 19.55
N VAL A 903 -9.24 17.50 19.31
CA VAL A 903 -10.63 17.11 19.01
C VAL A 903 -11.57 17.46 20.18
N LYS A 904 -11.19 17.15 21.42
CA LYS A 904 -11.99 17.49 22.63
C LYS A 904 -12.16 18.99 22.83
N MET A 905 -11.14 19.78 22.47
CA MET A 905 -11.18 21.24 22.47
C MET A 905 -12.02 21.82 21.32
N GLY A 906 -12.60 20.98 20.46
CA GLY A 906 -13.50 21.38 19.38
C GLY A 906 -12.79 21.77 18.08
N TYR A 907 -11.50 21.47 17.93
CA TYR A 907 -10.79 21.73 16.69
C TYR A 907 -11.22 20.76 15.58
N ASN A 908 -11.29 21.27 14.34
CA ASN A 908 -11.25 20.44 13.14
C ASN A 908 -9.78 20.08 12.87
N VAL A 909 -9.43 18.82 13.13
CA VAL A 909 -8.04 18.35 13.09
C VAL A 909 -7.76 17.66 11.76
N LYS A 910 -6.69 18.09 11.09
CA LYS A 910 -6.09 17.43 9.93
C LYS A 910 -4.73 16.89 10.31
N PHE A 911 -4.35 15.73 9.79
CA PHE A 911 -3.08 15.08 10.11
C PHE A 911 -2.31 14.70 8.85
N ILE A 912 -1.01 15.00 8.82
CA ILE A 912 -0.05 14.52 7.82
C ILE A 912 1.01 13.68 8.53
N GLY A 913 1.12 12.41 8.13
CA GLY A 913 2.34 11.64 8.37
C GLY A 913 3.29 11.86 7.20
N ASP A 914 4.57 12.18 7.45
CA ASP A 914 5.57 12.50 6.41
C ASP A 914 5.77 11.38 5.37
N ASN A 915 5.46 10.13 5.76
CA ASN A 915 5.46 9.00 4.85
C ASN A 915 4.21 8.85 3.98
N PHE A 916 3.17 9.67 4.22
CA PHE A 916 1.88 9.68 3.52
C PHE A 916 1.23 8.29 3.44
N TYR A 917 1.46 7.44 4.43
CA TYR A 917 0.99 6.07 4.42
C TYR A 917 -0.08 5.81 5.49
N ARG A 918 -1.06 4.97 5.12
CA ARG A 918 -2.17 4.55 5.96
C ARG A 918 -1.77 3.36 6.85
N HIS A 919 -1.26 3.67 8.03
CA HIS A 919 -0.89 2.68 9.05
C HIS A 919 -2.11 2.20 9.82
N GLU A 920 -2.42 0.89 9.80
CA GLU A 920 -3.59 0.36 10.49
C GLU A 920 -3.15 -0.43 11.74
N PRO A 921 -3.95 -0.43 12.81
CA PRO A 921 -5.29 0.17 12.96
C PRO A 921 -5.29 1.68 13.32
N TYR A 922 -4.10 2.30 13.45
CA TYR A 922 -3.95 3.66 13.98
C TYR A 922 -4.62 4.74 13.11
N THR A 923 -4.63 4.58 11.79
CA THR A 923 -5.29 5.51 10.88
C THR A 923 -6.81 5.48 11.09
N THR A 924 -7.39 4.28 11.12
CA THR A 924 -8.82 4.10 11.43
C THR A 924 -9.15 4.69 12.80
N LEU A 925 -8.30 4.52 13.80
CA LEU A 925 -8.51 5.10 15.14
C LEU A 925 -8.64 6.63 15.08
N LEU A 926 -7.72 7.33 14.41
CA LEU A 926 -7.80 8.78 14.22
C LEU A 926 -9.03 9.20 13.41
N GLN A 927 -9.34 8.48 12.33
CA GLN A 927 -10.50 8.73 11.47
C GLN A 927 -11.83 8.58 12.22
N GLN A 928 -11.93 7.60 13.13
CA GLN A 928 -13.10 7.40 13.98
C GLN A 928 -13.24 8.46 15.08
N MET A 929 -12.14 9.14 15.45
CA MET A 929 -12.18 10.35 16.27
C MET A 929 -12.61 11.61 15.49
N GLY A 930 -12.77 11.49 14.17
CA GLY A 930 -13.11 12.59 13.26
C GLY A 930 -11.93 13.39 12.72
N ILE A 931 -10.72 12.82 12.79
CA ILE A 931 -9.50 13.41 12.25
C ILE A 931 -9.34 12.97 10.79
N GLU A 932 -9.14 13.92 9.88
CA GLU A 932 -8.81 13.59 8.49
C GLU A 932 -7.31 13.36 8.36
N VAL A 933 -6.92 12.13 8.05
CA VAL A 933 -5.53 11.71 7.84
C VAL A 933 -5.22 11.77 6.35
N LEU A 934 -4.29 12.64 5.93
CA LEU A 934 -3.91 12.79 4.53
C LEU A 934 -2.84 11.75 4.15
N TYR A 935 -3.23 10.78 3.32
CA TYR A 935 -2.38 9.68 2.86
C TYR A 935 -2.53 9.45 1.36
N GLY A 936 -1.61 8.68 0.77
CA GLY A 936 -1.63 8.28 -0.64
C GLY A 936 -0.67 9.08 -1.52
N SER A 937 -0.47 8.58 -2.73
CA SER A 937 0.50 9.12 -3.70
C SER A 937 0.18 10.56 -4.12
N TYR A 938 -1.10 10.93 -4.18
CA TYR A 938 -1.51 12.31 -4.47
C TYR A 938 -0.92 13.28 -3.45
N TYR A 939 -1.15 13.08 -2.16
CA TYR A 939 -0.63 13.98 -1.11
C TYR A 939 0.90 13.91 -1.02
N ALA A 940 1.50 12.73 -1.19
CA ALA A 940 2.96 12.59 -1.20
C ALA A 940 3.64 13.47 -2.27
N ASN A 941 3.02 13.58 -3.46
CA ASN A 941 3.56 14.35 -4.57
C ASN A 941 3.09 15.82 -4.58
N ASN A 942 2.02 16.16 -3.85
CA ASN A 942 1.35 17.47 -3.96
C ASN A 942 1.15 18.20 -2.63
N TRP A 943 1.78 17.76 -1.52
CA TRP A 943 1.60 18.38 -0.21
C TRP A 943 1.90 19.89 -0.20
N GLN A 944 2.89 20.37 -0.96
CA GLN A 944 3.19 21.80 -1.08
C GLN A 944 2.05 22.58 -1.73
N ALA A 945 1.54 22.10 -2.86
CA ALA A 945 0.42 22.71 -3.56
C ALA A 945 -0.84 22.69 -2.68
N TRP A 946 -1.10 21.58 -2.01
CA TRP A 946 -2.20 21.44 -1.08
C TRP A 946 -2.08 22.43 0.09
N LEU A 947 -0.89 22.60 0.67
CA LEU A 947 -0.66 23.58 1.74
C LEU A 947 -0.84 25.02 1.24
N LEU A 948 -0.36 25.38 0.04
CA LEU A 948 -0.60 26.72 -0.52
C LEU A 948 -2.10 27.04 -0.65
N GLU A 949 -2.90 26.04 -1.00
CA GLU A 949 -4.34 26.18 -1.15
C GLU A 949 -5.08 26.24 0.21
N HIS A 950 -4.62 25.50 1.22
CA HIS A 950 -5.40 25.25 2.44
C HIS A 950 -4.80 25.85 3.72
N ALA A 951 -3.52 26.26 3.74
CA ALA A 951 -2.86 26.65 4.99
C ALA A 951 -3.54 27.81 5.71
N SER A 952 -4.10 28.76 4.95
CA SER A 952 -4.86 29.90 5.47
C SER A 952 -6.15 29.50 6.19
N LYS A 953 -6.61 28.26 6.04
CA LYS A 953 -7.78 27.70 6.72
C LYS A 953 -7.45 27.17 8.12
N PHE A 954 -6.18 27.01 8.45
CA PHE A 954 -5.72 26.58 9.77
C PHE A 954 -5.39 27.78 10.64
N GLU A 955 -5.73 27.69 11.93
CA GLU A 955 -5.31 28.65 12.94
C GLU A 955 -3.85 28.39 13.34
N PHE A 956 -3.46 27.11 13.38
CA PHE A 956 -2.13 26.66 13.74
C PHE A 956 -1.68 25.49 12.85
N ILE A 957 -0.39 25.45 12.55
CA ILE A 957 0.29 24.25 12.06
C ILE A 957 1.22 23.76 13.17
N TYR A 958 0.96 22.55 13.66
CA TYR A 958 1.68 21.90 14.75
C TYR A 958 2.68 20.88 14.18
N LEU A 959 3.96 21.19 14.32
CA LEU A 959 5.09 20.45 13.78
C LEU A 959 5.73 19.61 14.89
N ASN A 960 5.89 18.32 14.65
CA ASN A 960 6.55 17.40 15.57
C ASN A 960 7.95 17.04 15.06
N ARG A 961 8.86 16.79 16.00
CA ARG A 961 10.20 16.21 15.81
C ARG A 961 11.15 17.09 14.96
N PRO A 962 12.44 17.22 15.35
CA PRO A 962 13.33 18.13 14.63
C PRO A 962 13.57 17.70 13.18
N HIS A 963 13.78 16.42 12.91
CA HIS A 963 14.09 15.89 11.57
C HIS A 963 12.92 15.96 10.57
N ILE A 964 11.68 16.01 11.06
CA ILE A 964 10.50 16.25 10.21
C ILE A 964 10.31 17.74 10.00
N THR A 965 10.38 18.51 11.08
CA THR A 965 10.16 19.95 11.05
C THR A 965 11.07 20.65 10.04
N THR A 966 12.34 20.27 9.93
CA THR A 966 13.30 20.84 8.96
C THR A 966 12.86 20.74 7.50
N LYS A 967 12.13 19.67 7.13
CA LYS A 967 11.61 19.48 5.76
C LYS A 967 10.53 20.51 5.41
N TYR A 968 9.68 20.86 6.38
CA TYR A 968 8.53 21.73 6.17
C TYR A 968 8.82 23.20 6.49
N LEU A 969 9.65 23.47 7.49
CA LEU A 969 9.79 24.77 8.13
C LEU A 969 10.11 25.90 7.14
N GLN A 970 11.12 25.71 6.29
CA GLN A 970 11.53 26.76 5.34
C GLN A 970 10.39 27.08 4.37
N PHE A 971 9.75 26.05 3.81
CA PHE A 971 8.61 26.21 2.91
C PHE A 971 7.44 26.93 3.59
N LEU A 972 7.09 26.53 4.82
CA LEU A 972 6.02 27.15 5.59
C LEU A 972 6.33 28.62 5.86
N LYS A 973 7.54 28.96 6.30
CA LYS A 973 7.92 30.35 6.56
C LYS A 973 7.90 31.24 5.33
N ASP A 974 8.33 30.70 4.19
CA ASP A 974 8.45 31.49 2.97
C ASP A 974 7.09 31.73 2.30
N ASN A 975 6.12 30.84 2.50
CA ASN A 975 4.89 30.82 1.71
C ASN A 975 3.60 31.00 2.52
N ILE A 976 3.64 30.80 3.85
CA ILE A 976 2.44 30.68 4.68
C ILE A 976 2.54 31.62 5.88
N THR A 977 1.42 32.27 6.22
CA THR A 977 1.31 33.21 7.34
C THR A 977 0.70 32.59 8.61
N THR A 978 0.23 31.35 8.51
CA THR A 978 -0.35 30.60 9.63
C THR A 978 0.68 30.37 10.73
N LYS A 979 0.25 30.53 11.98
CA LYS A 979 1.12 30.40 13.15
C LYS A 979 1.67 28.98 13.28
N LEU A 980 2.98 28.87 13.53
CA LEU A 980 3.71 27.62 13.63
C LEU A 980 3.99 27.26 15.09
N ILE A 981 3.64 26.03 15.48
CA ILE A 981 3.96 25.46 16.79
C ILE A 981 4.90 24.29 16.58
N TYR A 982 5.96 24.19 17.38
CA TYR A 982 6.90 23.07 17.33
C TYR A 982 6.92 22.30 18.65
N TYR A 983 6.92 20.97 18.56
CA TYR A 983 7.19 20.07 19.67
C TYR A 983 8.34 19.11 19.36
N GLY A 984 9.43 19.22 20.14
CA GLY A 984 10.65 18.45 19.92
C GLY A 984 10.68 17.05 20.54
N HIS A 985 9.71 16.69 21.38
CA HIS A 985 9.68 15.50 22.25
C HIS A 985 10.79 15.40 23.31
N ASP A 986 12.01 15.80 23.01
CA ASP A 986 13.14 16.00 23.93
C ASP A 986 14.20 16.92 23.30
N LEU A 987 15.11 17.46 24.12
CA LEU A 987 16.30 18.17 23.63
C LEU A 987 17.43 17.18 23.29
N HIS A 988 17.64 16.96 21.99
CA HIS A 988 18.61 16.01 21.48
C HIS A 988 20.04 16.41 21.87
N PHE A 989 20.38 17.70 21.79
CA PHE A 989 21.72 18.16 22.17
C PHE A 989 22.01 17.84 23.65
N TRP A 990 21.01 18.01 24.51
CA TRP A 990 21.19 17.80 25.94
C TRP A 990 21.34 16.32 26.28
N ARG A 991 20.60 15.46 25.55
CA ARG A 991 20.72 14.01 25.65
C ARG A 991 22.13 13.52 25.26
N GLU A 992 22.67 13.98 24.14
CA GLU A 992 24.02 13.59 23.69
C GLU A 992 25.11 14.16 24.61
N LEU A 993 24.95 15.38 25.14
CA LEU A 993 25.89 15.96 26.10
C LEU A 993 25.98 15.12 27.39
N LYS A 994 24.82 14.74 27.96
CA LYS A 994 24.78 13.85 29.15
C LYS A 994 25.40 12.49 28.89
N ARG A 995 25.31 11.98 27.65
CA ARG A 995 25.93 10.71 27.27
C ARG A 995 27.46 10.81 27.25
N TYR A 996 27.99 11.88 26.66
CA TYR A 996 29.41 12.19 26.69
C TYR A 996 29.96 12.28 28.12
N GLU A 997 29.22 12.87 29.06
CA GLU A 997 29.64 12.96 30.47
C GLU A 997 29.89 11.58 31.11
N ILE A 998 29.33 10.51 30.56
CA ILE A 998 29.39 9.15 31.12
C ILE A 998 30.44 8.30 30.40
N ASP A 999 30.31 8.17 29.09
CA ASP A 999 31.19 7.29 28.30
C ASP A 999 32.48 7.98 27.85
N GLN A 1000 32.53 9.31 27.94
CA GLN A 1000 33.64 10.17 27.52
C GLN A 1000 34.02 10.00 26.04
N ASP A 1001 33.09 9.55 25.19
CA ASP A 1001 33.30 9.39 23.74
C ASP A 1001 33.14 10.75 23.02
N PRO A 1002 34.21 11.32 22.41
CA PRO A 1002 34.15 12.60 21.71
C PRO A 1002 33.11 12.67 20.58
N ALA A 1003 32.66 11.54 20.02
CA ALA A 1003 31.60 11.51 19.02
C ALA A 1003 30.29 12.09 19.54
N HIS A 1004 29.93 11.85 20.81
CA HIS A 1004 28.71 12.36 21.42
C HIS A 1004 28.76 13.88 21.63
N LEU A 1005 29.93 14.44 21.95
CA LEU A 1005 30.09 15.90 22.05
C LEU A 1005 29.88 16.58 20.69
N LYS A 1006 30.43 15.98 19.61
CA LYS A 1006 30.25 16.49 18.24
C LYS A 1006 28.79 16.43 17.79
N GLU A 1007 28.08 15.33 18.09
CA GLU A 1007 26.66 15.21 17.79
C GLU A 1007 25.79 16.17 18.62
N SER A 1008 26.13 16.40 19.90
CA SER A 1008 25.50 17.42 20.74
C SER A 1008 25.56 18.81 20.07
N ASP A 1009 26.74 19.24 19.61
CA ASP A 1009 26.90 20.54 18.94
C ASP A 1009 26.09 20.65 17.64
N ARG A 1010 25.97 19.54 16.90
CA ARG A 1010 25.15 19.47 15.69
C ARG A 1010 23.67 19.64 16.02
N TRP A 1011 23.15 18.87 16.98
CA TRP A 1011 21.76 18.97 17.42
C TRP A 1011 21.43 20.35 17.97
N LYS A 1012 22.34 20.94 18.74
CA LYS A 1012 22.14 22.27 19.32
C LYS A 1012 21.88 23.32 18.24
N LYS A 1013 22.67 23.33 17.15
CA LYS A 1013 22.46 24.25 16.04
C LYS A 1013 21.08 24.08 15.41
N LEU A 1014 20.69 22.84 15.14
CA LEU A 1014 19.42 22.51 14.49
C LEU A 1014 18.22 22.86 15.36
N GLU A 1015 18.24 22.50 16.64
CA GLU A 1015 17.13 22.73 17.56
C GLU A 1015 16.94 24.24 17.81
N PHE A 1016 18.01 25.02 17.95
CA PHE A 1016 17.91 26.48 18.06
C PHE A 1016 17.41 27.12 16.76
N GLU A 1017 17.84 26.63 15.60
CA GLU A 1017 17.33 27.11 14.32
C GLU A 1017 15.82 26.90 14.22
N ILE A 1018 15.32 25.69 14.52
CA ILE A 1018 13.89 25.41 14.47
C ILE A 1018 13.13 26.28 15.47
N MET A 1019 13.55 26.28 16.74
CA MET A 1019 12.85 26.96 17.82
C MET A 1019 12.83 28.48 17.65
N GLY A 1020 13.87 29.07 17.05
CA GLY A 1020 13.93 30.49 16.73
C GLY A 1020 13.08 30.91 15.52
N ASN A 1021 12.58 29.93 14.75
CA ASN A 1021 11.88 30.16 13.50
C ASN A 1021 10.37 29.85 13.55
N VAL A 1022 9.86 29.39 14.68
CA VAL A 1022 8.43 29.13 14.93
C VAL A 1022 7.84 30.14 15.91
N ASP A 1023 6.51 30.27 15.95
CA ASP A 1023 5.82 31.20 16.86
C ASP A 1023 5.81 30.70 18.31
N LEU A 1024 5.81 29.38 18.52
CA LEU A 1024 5.87 28.74 19.83
C LEU A 1024 6.60 27.40 19.77
N SER A 1025 7.55 27.21 20.68
CA SER A 1025 8.18 25.91 20.94
C SER A 1025 7.63 25.30 22.23
N LEU A 1026 7.42 23.99 22.23
CA LEU A 1026 6.97 23.22 23.38
C LEU A 1026 8.05 22.22 23.79
N THR A 1027 8.29 22.09 25.10
CA THR A 1027 9.18 21.08 25.69
C THR A 1027 8.42 20.24 26.71
N PRO A 1028 8.76 18.94 26.87
CA PRO A 1028 8.04 18.07 27.80
C PRO A 1028 8.36 18.34 29.28
N SER A 1029 9.44 19.06 29.61
CA SER A 1029 9.88 19.26 31.00
C SER A 1029 10.22 20.71 31.34
N GLU A 1030 10.11 21.05 32.63
CA GLU A 1030 10.55 22.35 33.14
C GLU A 1030 12.07 22.53 33.07
N ASP A 1031 12.84 21.45 33.19
CA ASP A 1031 14.30 21.51 33.17
C ASP A 1031 14.79 21.91 31.77
N GLU A 1032 14.21 21.34 30.72
CA GLU A 1032 14.49 21.75 29.34
C GLU A 1032 14.05 23.18 29.06
N TYR A 1033 12.90 23.60 29.58
CA TYR A 1033 12.45 24.98 29.49
C TYR A 1033 13.45 25.95 30.15
N LYS A 1034 13.89 25.65 31.39
CA LYS A 1034 14.87 26.46 32.13
C LYS A 1034 16.21 26.48 31.41
N LEU A 1035 16.66 25.33 30.91
CA LEU A 1035 17.90 25.19 30.14
C LEU A 1035 17.86 26.07 28.89
N MET A 1036 16.81 25.94 28.07
CA MET A 1036 16.66 26.72 26.84
C MET A 1036 16.58 28.21 27.14
N LYS A 1037 15.81 28.63 28.16
CA LYS A 1037 15.74 30.03 28.57
C LYS A 1037 17.08 30.59 29.05
N SER A 1038 17.89 29.78 29.74
CA SER A 1038 19.23 30.20 30.16
C SER A 1038 20.20 30.39 28.99
N MET A 1039 19.99 29.68 27.88
CA MET A 1039 20.83 29.76 26.69
C MET A 1039 20.37 30.87 25.72
N ASP A 1040 19.06 31.04 25.54
CA ASP A 1040 18.47 32.10 24.72
C ASP A 1040 17.07 32.48 25.23
N GLU A 1041 16.98 33.65 25.85
CA GLU A 1041 15.72 34.17 26.39
C GLU A 1041 14.71 34.56 25.30
N SER A 1042 15.17 34.81 24.07
CA SER A 1042 14.35 35.30 22.96
C SER A 1042 13.42 34.24 22.37
N ILE A 1043 13.80 32.96 22.50
CA ILE A 1043 12.99 31.83 22.01
C ILE A 1043 11.68 31.76 22.81
N ASN A 1044 10.54 31.81 22.11
CA ASN A 1044 9.22 31.64 22.74
C ASN A 1044 8.98 30.15 23.01
N ILE A 1045 9.27 29.71 24.24
CA ILE A 1045 9.19 28.31 24.65
C ILE A 1045 8.28 28.15 25.85
N GLN A 1046 7.51 27.06 25.90
CA GLN A 1046 6.63 26.71 27.02
C GLN A 1046 6.71 25.21 27.32
N VAL A 1047 6.29 24.82 28.52
CA VAL A 1047 6.24 23.42 28.92
C VAL A 1047 4.89 22.83 28.52
N MET A 1048 4.92 21.63 27.95
CA MET A 1048 3.75 20.77 27.73
C MET A 1048 3.86 19.50 28.57
N ARG A 1049 2.73 18.82 28.83
CA ARG A 1049 2.69 17.63 29.68
C ARG A 1049 2.66 16.37 28.83
N PRO A 1050 3.73 15.57 28.81
CA PRO A 1050 3.65 14.21 28.26
C PRO A 1050 2.88 13.32 29.24
N TYR A 1051 2.34 12.19 28.76
CA TYR A 1051 1.60 11.21 29.55
C TYR A 1051 0.32 11.77 30.21
N ILE A 1052 -0.76 11.81 29.43
CA ILE A 1052 -2.06 12.32 29.88
C ILE A 1052 -2.96 11.17 30.33
N PHE A 1053 -3.53 11.28 31.53
CA PHE A 1053 -4.50 10.32 32.07
C PHE A 1053 -5.90 10.93 32.16
N ASP A 1054 -6.90 10.17 31.71
CA ASP A 1054 -8.31 10.56 31.71
C ASP A 1054 -9.14 9.87 32.79
N SER A 1055 -8.51 8.98 33.56
CA SER A 1055 -9.18 8.15 34.57
C SER A 1055 -8.22 7.82 35.71
N PHE A 1056 -8.79 7.79 36.92
CA PHE A 1056 -8.10 7.51 38.17
C PHE A 1056 -8.95 6.58 39.02
N THR A 1057 -8.33 5.78 39.89
CA THR A 1057 -9.07 4.91 40.81
C THR A 1057 -9.88 5.76 41.80
N GLU A 1058 -11.13 5.36 42.06
CA GLU A 1058 -11.99 6.04 43.05
C GLU A 1058 -11.53 5.80 44.48
N THR A 1059 -10.94 4.63 44.73
CA THR A 1059 -10.36 4.23 46.02
C THR A 1059 -8.84 4.17 45.93
N TYR A 1060 -8.17 4.59 47.01
CA TYR A 1060 -6.73 4.39 47.16
C TYR A 1060 -6.43 2.91 47.41
N PRO A 1061 -5.33 2.38 46.86
CA PRO A 1061 -4.98 0.97 47.00
C PRO A 1061 -4.47 0.63 48.40
N ASP A 1062 -4.59 -0.65 48.77
CA ASP A 1062 -4.19 -1.21 50.06
C ASP A 1062 -2.88 -2.02 49.92
N PRO A 1063 -1.90 -1.83 50.81
CA PRO A 1063 -0.68 -2.64 50.86
C PRO A 1063 -0.86 -4.15 51.08
N VAL A 1064 -1.97 -4.63 51.69
CA VAL A 1064 -2.09 -6.00 52.26
C VAL A 1064 -1.90 -7.11 51.22
N ASN A 1065 -2.44 -6.96 50.02
CA ASN A 1065 -2.39 -8.01 48.98
C ASN A 1065 -1.29 -7.78 47.94
N ARG A 1066 -0.46 -6.75 48.11
CA ARG A 1066 0.60 -6.38 47.16
C ARG A 1066 1.92 -7.05 47.52
N LYS A 1067 2.64 -7.54 46.51
CA LYS A 1067 3.90 -8.30 46.69
C LYS A 1067 4.90 -7.97 45.59
N GLY A 1068 6.18 -8.23 45.88
CA GLY A 1068 7.24 -8.13 44.89
C GLY A 1068 7.67 -6.70 44.57
N ILE A 1069 8.83 -6.63 43.92
CA ILE A 1069 9.47 -5.42 43.44
C ILE A 1069 9.47 -5.48 41.91
N MET A 1070 9.17 -4.39 41.24
CA MET A 1070 8.98 -4.37 39.79
C MET A 1070 9.84 -3.31 39.11
N PHE A 1071 10.38 -3.64 37.94
CA PHE A 1071 10.99 -2.70 37.02
C PHE A 1071 10.32 -2.80 35.65
N VAL A 1072 10.04 -1.65 35.04
CA VAL A 1072 9.47 -1.55 33.70
C VAL A 1072 10.39 -0.73 32.81
N GLY A 1073 10.74 -1.25 31.64
CA GLY A 1073 11.46 -0.49 30.62
C GLY A 1073 11.83 -1.29 29.38
N GLY A 1074 11.62 -0.73 28.18
CA GLY A 1074 12.09 -1.32 26.93
C GLY A 1074 13.62 -1.33 26.85
N PHE A 1075 14.21 -2.44 26.46
CA PHE A 1075 15.65 -2.66 26.52
C PHE A 1075 16.41 -2.25 25.25
N THR A 1076 15.71 -1.73 24.24
CA THR A 1076 16.32 -0.96 23.15
C THR A 1076 16.97 0.33 23.67
N HIS A 1077 16.52 0.85 24.82
CA HIS A 1077 17.14 1.95 25.53
C HIS A 1077 18.21 1.45 26.52
N ARG A 1078 19.48 1.66 26.17
CA ARG A 1078 20.64 1.31 27.02
C ARG A 1078 20.56 1.73 28.50
N PRO A 1079 20.00 2.90 28.90
CA PRO A 1079 19.86 3.23 30.32
C PRO A 1079 19.06 2.22 31.14
N ASN A 1080 18.09 1.51 30.52
CA ASN A 1080 17.31 0.49 31.22
C ASN A 1080 18.12 -0.78 31.47
N VAL A 1081 19.01 -1.14 30.54
CA VAL A 1081 19.95 -2.26 30.69
C VAL A 1081 20.90 -1.98 31.86
N ASP A 1082 21.52 -0.79 31.87
CA ASP A 1082 22.39 -0.32 32.95
C ASP A 1082 21.71 -0.34 34.32
N ALA A 1083 20.47 0.15 34.37
CA ALA A 1083 19.67 0.20 35.59
C ALA A 1083 19.40 -1.18 36.18
N VAL A 1084 19.04 -2.17 35.34
CA VAL A 1084 18.80 -3.54 35.81
C VAL A 1084 20.10 -4.19 36.28
N ASN A 1085 21.21 -4.03 35.53
CA ASN A 1085 22.50 -4.59 35.92
C ASN A 1085 22.97 -4.00 37.27
N TRP A 1086 22.92 -2.67 37.43
CA TRP A 1086 23.30 -2.01 38.68
C TRP A 1086 22.41 -2.46 39.85
N PHE A 1087 21.10 -2.59 39.61
CA PHE A 1087 20.18 -3.09 40.62
C PHE A 1087 20.49 -4.52 41.05
N VAL A 1088 20.66 -5.44 40.09
CA VAL A 1088 20.88 -6.86 40.38
C VAL A 1088 22.24 -7.11 41.03
N GLU A 1089 23.28 -6.37 40.64
CA GLU A 1089 24.64 -6.55 41.16
C GLU A 1089 24.85 -5.88 42.53
N TYR A 1090 24.32 -4.67 42.73
CA TYR A 1090 24.65 -3.86 43.91
C TYR A 1090 23.49 -3.68 44.90
N ILE A 1091 22.22 -3.76 44.48
CA ILE A 1091 21.07 -3.49 45.36
C ILE A 1091 20.38 -4.79 45.78
N TRP A 1092 20.11 -5.68 44.83
CA TRP A 1092 19.34 -6.91 45.02
C TRP A 1092 19.92 -7.86 46.08
N PRO A 1093 21.25 -8.08 46.19
CA PRO A 1093 21.80 -8.95 47.24
C PRO A 1093 21.48 -8.45 48.65
N ARG A 1094 21.48 -7.13 48.85
CA ARG A 1094 21.18 -6.48 50.14
C ARG A 1094 19.70 -6.64 50.51
N VAL A 1095 18.80 -6.46 49.54
CA VAL A 1095 17.36 -6.68 49.73
C VAL A 1095 17.06 -8.14 50.07
N ARG A 1096 17.68 -9.09 49.37
CA ARG A 1096 17.49 -10.53 49.59
C ARG A 1096 18.05 -11.04 50.91
N GLN A 1097 19.07 -10.38 51.45
CA GLN A 1097 19.63 -10.70 52.77
C GLN A 1097 18.59 -10.47 53.88
N GLU A 1098 17.86 -9.36 53.84
CA GLU A 1098 16.83 -9.01 54.82
C GLU A 1098 15.45 -9.59 54.49
N ASN A 1099 15.17 -9.83 53.20
CA ASN A 1099 13.92 -10.46 52.74
C ASN A 1099 14.19 -11.60 51.74
N PRO A 1100 14.48 -12.82 52.22
CA PRO A 1100 14.82 -13.97 51.38
C PRO A 1100 13.69 -14.49 50.48
N GLN A 1101 12.46 -13.99 50.63
CA GLN A 1101 11.31 -14.35 49.80
C GLN A 1101 10.95 -13.26 48.79
N ALA A 1102 11.66 -12.13 48.80
CA ALA A 1102 11.45 -11.05 47.84
C ALA A 1102 11.64 -11.55 46.40
N GLN A 1103 10.76 -11.08 45.52
CA GLN A 1103 10.81 -11.29 44.07
C GLN A 1103 11.03 -9.97 43.35
N PHE A 1104 11.89 -9.98 42.32
CA PHE A 1104 12.14 -8.85 41.45
C PHE A 1104 11.66 -9.17 40.03
N ILE A 1105 10.61 -8.49 39.58
CA ILE A 1105 9.94 -8.72 38.29
C ILE A 1105 10.43 -7.67 37.30
N ILE A 1106 10.99 -8.14 36.18
CA ILE A 1106 11.51 -7.31 35.10
C ILE A 1106 10.57 -7.41 33.90
N VAL A 1107 10.03 -6.28 33.47
CA VAL A 1107 9.09 -6.16 32.35
C VAL A 1107 9.66 -5.23 31.28
N GLY A 1108 9.64 -5.65 30.02
CA GLY A 1108 10.13 -4.84 28.91
C GLY A 1108 10.43 -5.65 27.64
N SER A 1109 10.23 -5.05 26.48
CA SER A 1109 10.55 -5.63 25.17
C SER A 1109 12.06 -5.66 24.90
N ASN A 1110 12.47 -6.64 24.10
CA ASN A 1110 13.83 -6.80 23.56
C ASN A 1110 14.97 -6.88 24.60
N PRO A 1111 14.84 -7.63 25.72
CA PRO A 1111 15.93 -7.75 26.69
C PRO A 1111 17.18 -8.35 26.01
N PRO A 1112 18.38 -7.74 26.13
CA PRO A 1112 19.59 -8.30 25.56
C PRO A 1112 20.00 -9.59 26.28
N LEU A 1113 20.89 -10.36 25.67
CA LEU A 1113 21.37 -11.65 26.18
C LEU A 1113 21.84 -11.56 27.64
N GLU A 1114 22.53 -10.48 28.01
CA GLU A 1114 23.00 -10.23 29.38
C GLU A 1114 21.87 -10.14 30.42
N ILE A 1115 20.71 -9.55 30.06
CA ILE A 1115 19.54 -9.49 30.95
C ILE A 1115 18.82 -10.85 30.97
N GLN A 1116 18.75 -11.54 29.82
CA GLN A 1116 18.13 -12.87 29.73
C GLN A 1116 18.91 -13.93 30.53
N MET A 1117 20.23 -13.77 30.65
CA MET A 1117 21.11 -14.70 31.34
C MET A 1117 21.25 -14.44 32.85
N ILE A 1118 20.51 -13.47 33.42
CA ILE A 1118 20.55 -13.20 34.86
C ILE A 1118 20.04 -14.43 35.63
N GLN A 1119 20.94 -15.09 36.38
CA GLN A 1119 20.63 -16.26 37.23
C GLN A 1119 20.46 -15.91 38.72
N ALA A 1120 20.24 -14.64 39.06
CA ALA A 1120 20.10 -14.20 40.44
C ALA A 1120 18.78 -14.74 41.06
N GLY A 1121 18.88 -15.34 42.25
CA GLY A 1121 17.72 -15.91 42.94
C GLY A 1121 16.61 -14.89 43.22
N GLY A 1122 15.37 -15.24 42.88
CA GLY A 1122 14.19 -14.38 43.05
C GLY A 1122 13.99 -13.32 41.95
N VAL A 1123 14.85 -13.27 40.92
CA VAL A 1123 14.64 -12.43 39.73
C VAL A 1123 13.76 -13.16 38.71
N ILE A 1124 12.76 -12.48 38.17
CA ILE A 1124 11.78 -13.01 37.21
C ILE A 1124 11.73 -12.07 36.01
N LEU A 1125 12.23 -12.53 34.86
CA LEU A 1125 12.09 -11.81 33.60
C LEU A 1125 10.77 -12.21 32.92
N LYS A 1126 9.87 -11.26 32.73
CA LYS A 1126 8.61 -11.45 32.00
C LYS A 1126 8.73 -11.15 30.50
N GLY A 1127 9.66 -10.25 30.12
CA GLY A 1127 9.78 -9.78 28.74
C GLY A 1127 8.65 -8.83 28.36
N TYR A 1128 8.23 -8.84 27.09
CA TYR A 1128 7.09 -8.07 26.61
C TYR A 1128 5.76 -8.69 27.09
N ILE A 1129 4.84 -7.85 27.54
CA ILE A 1129 3.50 -8.22 28.03
C ILE A 1129 2.46 -7.22 27.50
N SER A 1130 1.17 -7.56 27.54
CA SER A 1130 0.11 -6.63 27.12
C SER A 1130 -0.11 -5.49 28.13
N ASP A 1131 -0.80 -4.42 27.72
CA ASP A 1131 -1.14 -3.31 28.61
C ASP A 1131 -2.05 -3.77 29.77
N GLU A 1132 -2.97 -4.72 29.52
CA GLU A 1132 -3.82 -5.29 30.58
C GLU A 1132 -3.01 -6.10 31.59
N GLU A 1133 -2.03 -6.88 31.12
CA GLU A 1133 -1.11 -7.62 31.99
C GLU A 1133 -0.22 -6.67 32.78
N LEU A 1134 0.26 -5.60 32.15
CA LEU A 1134 1.06 -4.55 32.80
C LEU A 1134 0.26 -3.82 33.88
N GLU A 1135 -1.00 -3.47 33.60
CA GLU A 1135 -1.92 -2.90 34.58
C GLU A 1135 -2.16 -3.87 35.75
N SER A 1136 -2.37 -5.16 35.48
CA SER A 1136 -2.52 -6.17 36.53
C SER A 1136 -1.26 -6.27 37.41
N LEU A 1137 -0.07 -6.13 36.83
CA LEU A 1137 1.18 -6.12 37.58
C LEU A 1137 1.30 -4.87 38.45
N TYR A 1138 1.01 -3.67 37.92
CA TYR A 1138 0.99 -2.46 38.75
C TYR A 1138 -0.01 -2.57 39.91
N ASN A 1139 -1.17 -3.20 39.71
CA ASN A 1139 -2.15 -3.39 40.76
C ASN A 1139 -1.71 -4.35 41.89
N THR A 1140 -0.76 -5.25 41.60
CA THR A 1140 -0.29 -6.29 42.53
C THR A 1140 1.13 -6.04 43.07
N ALA A 1141 1.93 -5.20 42.43
CA ALA A 1141 3.29 -4.88 42.85
C ALA A 1141 3.31 -4.10 44.17
N LYS A 1142 4.25 -4.43 45.06
CA LYS A 1142 4.45 -3.68 46.32
C LYS A 1142 5.32 -2.44 46.09
N VAL A 1143 6.39 -2.55 45.31
CA VAL A 1143 7.32 -1.44 45.05
C VAL A 1143 7.72 -1.43 43.58
N VAL A 1144 7.77 -0.24 42.97
CA VAL A 1144 8.40 -0.05 41.65
C VAL A 1144 9.77 0.60 41.86
N VAL A 1145 10.79 0.09 41.16
CA VAL A 1145 12.16 0.63 41.23
C VAL A 1145 12.54 1.29 39.91
N VAL A 1146 13.15 2.47 39.99
CA VAL A 1146 13.68 3.21 38.83
C VAL A 1146 15.17 3.55 39.05
N PRO A 1147 16.06 2.56 38.97
CA PRO A 1147 17.48 2.72 39.32
C PRO A 1147 18.32 3.29 38.16
N LEU A 1148 17.83 4.34 37.48
CA LEU A 1148 18.51 4.91 36.30
C LEU A 1148 19.71 5.76 36.71
N ARG A 1149 20.90 5.50 36.15
CA ARG A 1149 22.08 6.34 36.44
C ARG A 1149 22.26 7.49 35.44
N PHE A 1150 21.60 7.41 34.30
CA PHE A 1150 21.63 8.43 33.25
C PHE A 1150 20.37 8.43 32.38
N GLY A 1151 20.15 9.54 31.66
CA GLY A 1151 18.99 9.77 30.80
C GLY A 1151 18.56 11.25 30.82
N ALA A 1152 17.58 11.59 29.97
CA ALA A 1152 16.96 12.91 29.90
C ALA A 1152 15.43 12.79 29.79
N GLY A 1153 14.71 13.90 29.96
CA GLY A 1153 13.25 13.96 29.82
C GLY A 1153 12.44 13.29 30.94
N VAL A 1154 11.11 13.36 30.81
CA VAL A 1154 10.15 12.83 31.79
C VAL A 1154 10.02 11.30 31.65
N LYS A 1155 10.16 10.56 32.75
CA LYS A 1155 10.11 9.08 32.75
C LYS A 1155 8.67 8.58 32.91
N GLY A 1156 8.08 8.06 31.82
CA GLY A 1156 6.73 7.51 31.82
C GLY A 1156 6.48 6.44 32.88
N LYS A 1157 7.44 5.51 33.06
CA LYS A 1157 7.38 4.45 34.09
C LYS A 1157 7.21 4.96 35.52
N THR A 1158 7.77 6.14 35.82
CA THR A 1158 7.62 6.77 37.14
C THR A 1158 6.19 7.27 37.30
N ILE A 1159 5.64 7.94 36.30
CA ILE A 1159 4.27 8.49 36.35
C ILE A 1159 3.22 7.38 36.32
N GLU A 1160 3.42 6.34 35.51
CA GLU A 1160 2.52 5.18 35.44
C GLU A 1160 2.44 4.44 36.77
N ALA A 1161 3.58 4.18 37.43
CA ALA A 1161 3.57 3.57 38.75
C ALA A 1161 2.82 4.42 39.79
N MET A 1162 2.99 5.74 39.75
CA MET A 1162 2.25 6.67 40.61
C MET A 1162 0.74 6.69 40.31
N LYS A 1163 0.33 6.58 39.04
CA LYS A 1163 -1.08 6.48 38.63
C LYS A 1163 -1.79 5.30 39.28
N TYR A 1164 -1.11 4.17 39.44
CA TYR A 1164 -1.62 2.98 40.13
C TYR A 1164 -1.35 2.96 41.65
N GLY A 1165 -0.83 4.07 42.18
CA GLY A 1165 -0.51 4.23 43.59
C GLY A 1165 0.53 3.25 44.10
N VAL A 1166 1.50 2.83 43.27
CA VAL A 1166 2.61 1.99 43.71
C VAL A 1166 3.77 2.89 44.15
N PRO A 1167 4.22 2.83 45.41
CA PRO A 1167 5.39 3.58 45.87
C PRO A 1167 6.64 3.26 45.04
N ILE A 1168 7.44 4.29 44.81
CA ILE A 1168 8.59 4.25 43.91
C ILE A 1168 9.87 4.50 44.70
N VAL A 1169 10.90 3.69 44.43
CA VAL A 1169 12.29 3.99 44.84
C VAL A 1169 13.10 4.28 43.58
N SER A 1170 13.72 5.45 43.53
CA SER A 1170 14.37 5.95 42.31
C SER A 1170 15.65 6.71 42.62
N THR A 1171 16.55 6.77 41.64
CA THR A 1171 17.66 7.74 41.62
C THR A 1171 17.15 9.14 41.28
N SER A 1172 18.03 10.16 41.40
CA SER A 1172 17.72 11.53 40.98
C SER A 1172 17.38 11.60 39.48
N THR A 1173 18.04 10.79 38.65
CA THR A 1173 17.77 10.73 37.21
C THR A 1173 16.43 10.08 36.87
N GLY A 1174 15.93 9.18 37.71
CA GLY A 1174 14.65 8.51 37.48
C GLY A 1174 13.41 9.36 37.81
N ILE A 1175 13.58 10.42 38.61
CA ILE A 1175 12.52 11.41 38.94
C ILE A 1175 12.74 12.78 38.29
N GLU A 1176 13.79 12.93 37.48
CA GLU A 1176 14.08 14.17 36.74
C GLU A 1176 12.93 14.55 35.79
N GLY A 1177 12.70 15.86 35.64
CA GLY A 1177 11.69 16.41 34.74
C GLY A 1177 10.24 16.39 35.26
N LEU A 1178 9.98 15.82 36.44
CA LEU A 1178 8.66 15.86 37.06
C LEU A 1178 8.29 17.31 37.47
N PRO A 1179 7.10 17.81 37.09
CA PRO A 1179 6.67 19.17 37.40
C PRO A 1179 6.18 19.33 38.85
N GLY A 1180 6.06 20.57 39.32
CA GLY A 1180 5.39 20.86 40.59
C GLY A 1180 6.16 20.41 41.84
N ASN A 1181 5.44 20.20 42.95
CA ASN A 1181 6.05 19.78 44.21
C ASN A 1181 6.18 18.24 44.27
N ILE A 1182 7.43 17.77 44.30
CA ILE A 1182 7.79 16.35 44.43
C ILE A 1182 8.51 16.01 45.74
N ASP A 1183 8.39 16.83 46.79
CA ASP A 1183 9.10 16.69 48.08
C ASP A 1183 8.88 15.33 48.76
N PHE A 1184 7.80 14.62 48.39
CA PHE A 1184 7.47 13.29 48.89
C PHE A 1184 8.25 12.16 48.21
N LEU A 1185 8.87 12.43 47.05
CA LEU A 1185 9.75 11.51 46.34
C LEU A 1185 11.21 11.83 46.71
N HIS A 1186 11.84 10.91 47.42
CA HIS A 1186 13.26 11.02 47.74
C HIS A 1186 14.11 10.27 46.70
N ALA A 1187 15.19 10.91 46.25
CA ALA A 1187 16.17 10.31 45.35
C ALA A 1187 17.27 9.58 46.14
N PHE A 1188 17.58 8.36 45.72
CA PHE A 1188 18.64 7.53 46.31
C PHE A 1188 19.66 7.18 45.23
N ASN A 1189 20.87 7.73 45.31
CA ASN A 1189 21.92 7.53 44.31
C ASN A 1189 22.97 6.50 44.74
N ASP A 1190 23.01 6.13 46.03
CA ASP A 1190 23.85 5.08 46.57
C ASP A 1190 23.05 3.78 46.77
N ALA A 1191 23.70 2.63 46.52
CA ALA A 1191 23.04 1.33 46.54
C ALA A 1191 22.55 0.91 47.94
N GLU A 1192 23.18 1.41 49.01
CA GLU A 1192 22.82 1.06 50.38
C GLU A 1192 21.53 1.76 50.82
N ALA A 1193 21.42 3.08 50.63
CA ALA A 1193 20.21 3.83 50.91
C ALA A 1193 19.04 3.38 50.01
N PHE A 1194 19.31 3.07 48.74
CA PHE A 1194 18.31 2.52 47.82
C PHE A 1194 17.74 1.19 48.33
N ALA A 1195 18.60 0.24 48.73
CA ALA A 1195 18.17 -1.04 49.30
C ALA A 1195 17.39 -0.86 50.60
N LYS A 1196 17.83 0.04 51.49
CA LYS A 1196 17.19 0.32 52.76
C LYS A 1196 15.77 0.86 52.59
N GLU A 1197 15.57 1.75 51.63
CA GLU A 1197 14.24 2.30 51.33
C GLU A 1197 13.29 1.21 50.81
N ILE A 1198 13.76 0.32 49.92
CA ILE A 1198 12.97 -0.82 49.46
C ILE A 1198 12.53 -1.68 50.65
N ILE A 1199 13.46 -2.01 51.55
CA ILE A 1199 13.17 -2.86 52.71
C ILE A 1199 12.12 -2.21 53.63
N ASP A 1200 12.25 -0.90 53.89
CA ASP A 1200 11.25 -0.15 54.68
C ASP A 1200 9.87 -0.19 54.03
N LEU A 1201 9.76 0.04 52.71
CA LEU A 1201 8.47 -0.04 52.00
C LEU A 1201 7.86 -1.45 51.94
N LEU A 1202 8.69 -2.49 52.02
CA LEU A 1202 8.20 -3.87 52.13
C LEU A 1202 7.65 -4.20 53.53
N GLN A 1203 8.04 -3.46 54.56
CA GLN A 1203 7.73 -3.76 55.97
C GLN A 1203 6.80 -2.72 56.63
N ASN A 1204 6.68 -1.53 56.06
CA ASN A 1204 6.01 -0.38 56.67
C ASN A 1204 4.79 0.06 55.85
N ASP A 1205 3.66 -0.60 56.12
CA ASP A 1205 2.39 -0.35 55.42
C ASP A 1205 1.87 1.08 55.59
N ASN A 1206 2.09 1.73 56.75
CA ASN A 1206 1.70 3.12 56.96
C ASN A 1206 2.45 4.10 56.06
N LYS A 1207 3.78 3.89 55.90
CA LYS A 1207 4.59 4.70 54.98
C LYS A 1207 4.17 4.42 53.54
N TRP A 1208 3.92 3.16 53.21
CA TRP A 1208 3.45 2.73 51.90
C TRP A 1208 2.13 3.43 51.51
N GLU A 1209 1.11 3.40 52.39
CA GLU A 1209 -0.20 4.03 52.14
C GLU A 1209 -0.08 5.54 51.94
N LYS A 1210 0.74 6.20 52.76
CA LYS A 1210 0.98 7.63 52.65
C LYS A 1210 1.57 7.99 51.28
N LEU A 1211 2.63 7.30 50.86
CA LEU A 1211 3.27 7.55 49.58
C LEU A 1211 2.34 7.23 48.41
N SER A 1212 1.59 6.12 48.49
CA SER A 1212 0.60 5.73 47.48
C SER A 1212 -0.44 6.82 47.23
N ARG A 1213 -1.01 7.39 48.30
CA ARG A 1213 -1.98 8.49 48.21
C ARG A 1213 -1.37 9.74 47.57
N MET A 1214 -0.21 10.16 48.06
CA MET A 1214 0.50 11.33 47.53
C MET A 1214 0.86 11.17 46.06
N SER A 1215 1.27 9.97 45.62
CA SER A 1215 1.53 9.64 44.22
C SER A 1215 0.28 9.78 43.34
N ILE A 1216 -0.87 9.22 43.75
CA ILE A 1216 -2.11 9.33 42.99
C ILE A 1216 -2.58 10.79 42.90
N ASP A 1217 -2.57 11.50 44.02
CA ASP A 1217 -3.01 12.90 44.06
C ASP A 1217 -2.11 13.79 43.19
N TYR A 1218 -0.80 13.58 43.23
CA TYR A 1218 0.17 14.26 42.37
C TYR A 1218 -0.10 14.02 40.88
N VAL A 1219 -0.30 12.76 40.44
CA VAL A 1219 -0.58 12.46 39.03
C VAL A 1219 -1.94 13.05 38.61
N ARG A 1220 -2.94 13.03 39.49
CA ARG A 1220 -4.24 13.64 39.25
C ARG A 1220 -4.15 15.15 39.06
N GLU A 1221 -3.28 15.81 39.82
CA GLU A 1221 -3.08 17.27 39.73
C GLU A 1221 -2.25 17.67 38.50
N GLU A 1222 -1.15 16.97 38.21
CA GLU A 1222 -0.16 17.42 37.21
C GLU A 1222 -0.28 16.74 35.82
N PHE A 1223 -0.89 15.56 35.74
CA PHE A 1223 -0.91 14.71 34.53
C PHE A 1223 -2.34 14.30 34.10
N SER A 1224 -3.36 14.95 34.66
CA SER A 1224 -4.74 14.77 34.19
C SER A 1224 -5.00 15.44 32.84
N GLU A 1225 -6.01 14.94 32.13
CA GLU A 1225 -6.49 15.53 30.89
C GLU A 1225 -6.89 17.00 31.06
N GLU A 1226 -7.56 17.34 32.17
CA GLU A 1226 -7.96 18.71 32.51
C GLU A 1226 -6.74 19.63 32.61
N LYS A 1227 -5.68 19.18 33.29
CA LYS A 1227 -4.46 19.97 33.43
C LYS A 1227 -3.74 20.17 32.10
N ALA A 1228 -3.65 19.11 31.29
CA ALA A 1228 -3.05 19.19 29.97
C ALA A 1228 -3.82 20.16 29.05
N MET A 1229 -5.15 20.14 29.09
CA MET A 1229 -6.01 21.09 28.36
C MET A 1229 -5.84 22.53 28.84
N GLU A 1230 -5.73 22.76 30.16
CA GLU A 1230 -5.48 24.09 30.74
C GLU A 1230 -4.18 24.69 30.19
N ILE A 1231 -3.08 23.90 30.27
CA ILE A 1231 -1.75 24.31 29.80
C ILE A 1231 -1.79 24.59 28.31
N LEU A 1232 -2.32 23.66 27.51
CA LEU A 1232 -2.40 23.81 26.05
C LEU A 1232 -3.23 25.04 25.66
N THR A 1233 -4.38 25.27 26.29
CA THR A 1233 -5.24 26.43 26.01
C THR A 1233 -4.51 27.74 26.29
N LYS A 1234 -3.78 27.82 27.41
CA LYS A 1234 -2.95 28.98 27.76
C LYS A 1234 -1.84 29.20 26.72
N SER A 1235 -1.18 28.13 26.28
CA SER A 1235 -0.15 28.18 25.26
C SER A 1235 -0.70 28.70 23.92
N LEU A 1236 -1.79 28.13 23.42
CA LEU A 1236 -2.42 28.56 22.15
C LEU A 1236 -2.90 30.00 22.21
N THR A 1237 -3.49 30.43 23.33
CA THR A 1237 -3.98 31.82 23.49
C THR A 1237 -2.83 32.83 23.49
N SER A 1238 -1.67 32.47 24.06
CA SER A 1238 -0.51 33.36 24.17
C SER A 1238 0.09 33.79 22.83
N ILE A 1239 -0.08 32.98 21.78
CA ILE A 1239 0.40 33.26 20.43
C ILE A 1239 -0.67 33.84 19.50
N GLN A 1240 -1.94 33.83 19.92
CA GLN A 1240 -3.01 34.54 19.20
C GLN A 1240 -3.03 36.03 19.52
N ALA A 1241 -2.60 36.40 20.73
CA ALA A 1241 -2.54 37.78 21.18
C ALA A 1241 -1.33 38.56 20.64
N LYS A 1242 -0.41 37.90 19.92
CA LYS A 1242 0.81 38.46 19.32
C LYS A 1242 0.75 38.37 17.80
#